data_AF-A0A8K1FQ74-F1
#
_entry.id   AF-A0A8K1FQ74-F1
#
_cell.length_a   1.000
_cell.length_b   1.000
_cell.length_c   1.000
_cell.angle_alpha   90.00
_cell.angle_beta   90.00
_cell.angle_gamma   90.00
#
_symmetry.space_group_name_H-M   'P 1'
#
loop_
_entity.id
_entity.type
_entity.pdbx_description
1 polymer ?
#
loop_
_entity_poly.entity_id
_entity_poly.type
_entity_poly.pdbx_seq_one_letter_code
_entity_poly.pdbx_strand_id
1 'polypeptide(L)'
;MADAVEDEAYCSQRQSTMDKLLRTKKHLFSDRINFMEALEQGKAMSKKPISGPRKQEPPVKTIKEEPKNVKATAAKNELSSSGLRDSLNMNDPFGLLPGETVLEHVQRVTNLVVMSQSDRAVQGVLKITTYRVTFVPYDSSWKFGSFEVPLATIDVITRDGLMLLIACKDLRTIRLAMHDAYTKKKGYDQLPSTPDFRWLNLLTLRMKPPNIIGALFAFDYCAEKKNRLSGKGGPKEDGWLLYSPVAEYQRLGFLRGADAYTSRKQNADPSMITWRLLKNSKFRFSPTYPQLMVVPSLMTEEQLVQSARFRSRARLPVVVWRHPVNKCILARSSQPNYGMAGNRSEPDRILLRAYRDSSKKNSNGVTPPLHIIDARKPIATKGNRLKGKGVENSQHYDNANVEFMGIANIHKMRESLDALKALVSPNAVDDGDKHYHKRLENTRWLKHIMRILSSARRVAEVLHEDGASVLVHCSDGWNRTPQLVALAQLILDPYYRTIRGFAVLVEKEWCSFGHKFADRIGVGKDATDQPNERSPVMLQFLDCVWQMTRQFPTAFEFNEKFLLHVSDALISGLYGTFLYNSERERIFEKVWERTESVWTPVLENPGPYRNPTFRATNHVLYPRANLKRVVLWDAMFFRWDPERHPDYMENMDRSM
;
A
#
# COMPACT_ATOMS: atom_id res chain seq x y z
N MET A 1 -21.94 -29.99 37.45
CA MET A 1 -20.55 -29.94 38.00
C MET A 1 -19.48 -30.09 36.91
N ALA A 2 -19.81 -30.53 35.69
CA ALA A 2 -18.87 -30.61 34.56
C ALA A 2 -18.69 -29.26 33.82
N ASP A 3 -19.73 -28.42 33.71
CA ASP A 3 -19.65 -27.14 32.96
C ASP A 3 -18.84 -26.03 33.67
N ALA A 4 -18.62 -26.15 34.99
CA ALA A 4 -17.83 -25.16 35.74
C ALA A 4 -16.31 -25.37 35.60
N VAL A 5 -15.87 -26.58 35.20
CA VAL A 5 -14.45 -26.94 35.09
C VAL A 5 -13.88 -26.55 33.71
N GLU A 6 -14.71 -26.51 32.67
CA GLU A 6 -14.30 -26.06 31.33
C GLU A 6 -14.12 -24.53 31.24
N ASP A 7 -14.93 -23.76 31.98
CA ASP A 7 -14.83 -22.29 32.00
C ASP A 7 -13.58 -21.79 32.76
N GLU A 8 -13.17 -22.47 33.83
CA GLU A 8 -11.92 -22.16 34.55
C GLU A 8 -10.67 -22.50 33.71
N ALA A 9 -10.69 -23.60 32.95
CA ALA A 9 -9.61 -23.98 32.06
C ALA A 9 -9.46 -22.98 30.89
N TYR A 10 -10.57 -22.50 30.33
CA TYR A 10 -10.57 -21.50 29.26
C TYR A 10 -10.11 -20.12 29.74
N CYS A 11 -10.53 -19.71 30.94
CA CYS A 11 -10.14 -18.44 31.55
C CYS A 11 -8.64 -18.42 31.94
N SER A 12 -8.13 -19.52 32.51
CA SER A 12 -6.71 -19.70 32.83
C SER A 12 -5.81 -19.67 31.59
N GLN A 13 -6.25 -20.25 30.47
CA GLN A 13 -5.53 -20.24 29.20
C GLN A 13 -5.53 -18.85 28.53
N ARG A 14 -6.60 -18.06 28.70
CA ARG A 14 -6.65 -16.64 28.29
C ARG A 14 -5.75 -15.75 29.14
N GLN A 15 -5.73 -15.95 30.46
CA GLN A 15 -4.86 -15.20 31.38
C GLN A 15 -3.38 -15.46 31.09
N SER A 16 -2.99 -16.73 30.88
CA SER A 16 -1.63 -17.14 30.50
C SER A 16 -1.19 -16.59 29.13
N THR A 17 -2.13 -16.48 28.18
CA THR A 17 -1.88 -15.88 26.87
C THR A 17 -1.74 -14.35 26.96
N MET A 18 -2.53 -13.69 27.81
CA MET A 18 -2.40 -12.25 28.10
C MET A 18 -1.10 -11.92 28.84
N ASP A 19 -0.68 -12.73 29.81
CA ASP A 19 0.57 -12.55 30.54
C ASP A 19 1.79 -12.78 29.64
N LYS A 20 1.72 -13.73 28.70
CA LYS A 20 2.73 -13.88 27.64
C LYS A 20 2.74 -12.66 26.70
N LEU A 21 1.58 -12.12 26.31
CA LEU A 21 1.50 -10.89 25.50
C LEU A 21 2.02 -9.66 26.24
N LEU A 22 1.77 -9.54 27.54
CA LEU A 22 2.25 -8.44 28.40
C LEU A 22 3.76 -8.53 28.67
N ARG A 23 4.31 -9.74 28.85
CA ARG A 23 5.77 -9.97 28.90
C ARG A 23 6.45 -9.67 27.56
N THR A 24 5.81 -10.00 26.44
CA THR A 24 6.31 -9.67 25.08
C THR A 24 6.22 -8.16 24.82
N LYS A 25 5.18 -7.46 25.30
CA LYS A 25 5.09 -6.00 25.29
C LYS A 25 6.20 -5.35 26.13
N LYS A 26 6.51 -5.87 27.33
CA LYS A 26 7.63 -5.37 28.15
C LYS A 26 9.00 -5.55 27.46
N HIS A 27 9.22 -6.65 26.74
CA HIS A 27 10.47 -6.87 25.99
C HIS A 27 10.59 -5.96 24.75
N LEU A 28 9.49 -5.75 24.01
CA LEU A 28 9.45 -4.85 22.84
C LEU A 28 9.64 -3.37 23.20
N PHE A 29 9.15 -2.93 24.36
CA PHE A 29 9.40 -1.58 24.88
C PHE A 29 10.84 -1.43 25.43
N SER A 30 11.37 -2.46 26.07
CA SER A 30 12.77 -2.52 26.54
C SER A 30 13.77 -2.36 25.38
N ASP A 31 13.56 -3.05 24.26
CA ASP A 31 14.52 -3.01 23.15
C ASP A 31 14.54 -1.67 22.41
N ARG A 32 13.43 -0.93 22.41
CA ARG A 32 13.36 0.42 21.83
C ARG A 32 13.98 1.47 22.76
N ILE A 33 13.84 1.32 24.07
CA ILE A 33 14.45 2.21 25.07
C ILE A 33 15.97 1.97 25.17
N ASN A 34 16.41 0.71 25.24
CA ASN A 34 17.84 0.35 25.22
C ASN A 34 18.53 0.78 23.91
N PHE A 35 17.80 0.81 22.79
CA PHE A 35 18.28 1.35 21.51
C PHE A 35 18.41 2.88 21.51
N MET A 36 17.53 3.61 22.20
CA MET A 36 17.64 5.06 22.35
C MET A 36 18.72 5.48 23.35
N GLU A 37 18.89 4.75 24.46
CA GLU A 37 19.96 5.01 25.44
C GLU A 37 21.36 4.74 24.85
N ALA A 38 21.50 3.70 24.02
CA ALA A 38 22.74 3.44 23.28
C ALA A 38 23.08 4.54 22.24
N LEU A 39 22.08 5.27 21.74
CA LEU A 39 22.27 6.41 20.84
C LEU A 39 22.68 7.70 21.56
N GLU A 40 22.31 7.85 22.84
CA GLU A 40 22.70 9.00 23.67
C GLU A 40 24.10 8.84 24.29
N GLN A 41 24.47 7.62 24.69
CA GLN A 41 25.81 7.33 25.25
C GLN A 41 26.94 7.47 24.21
N GLY A 42 26.62 7.46 22.91
CA GLY A 42 27.55 7.73 21.82
C GLY A 42 27.81 9.21 21.51
N LYS A 43 27.24 10.16 22.27
CA LYS A 43 27.36 11.61 22.05
C LYS A 43 28.26 12.36 23.06
N ALA A 44 29.04 11.67 23.88
CA ALA A 44 29.96 12.31 24.80
C ALA A 44 31.34 12.54 24.19
N MET A 45 31.47 13.44 23.20
CA MET A 45 32.68 14.25 22.97
C MET A 45 32.36 15.49 22.14
N SER A 46 31.96 16.56 22.82
CA SER A 46 32.37 17.96 22.57
C SER A 46 31.54 18.86 23.50
N LYS A 47 32.14 19.32 24.60
CA LYS A 47 31.72 20.52 25.33
C LYS A 47 32.74 21.59 24.96
N LYS A 48 32.36 22.84 24.67
CA LYS A 48 32.17 23.92 25.66
C LYS A 48 31.64 25.22 24.98
N PRO A 49 31.26 26.28 25.74
CA PRO A 49 29.92 26.89 25.72
C PRO A 49 29.93 28.39 25.35
N ILE A 50 28.78 29.09 25.44
CA ILE A 50 28.64 30.45 26.03
C ILE A 50 27.14 30.83 26.21
N SER A 51 26.90 31.60 27.29
CA SER A 51 25.71 32.21 27.95
C SER A 51 24.63 32.88 27.06
N GLY A 52 23.32 32.87 27.36
CA GLY A 52 22.56 33.50 28.48
C GLY A 52 21.93 34.86 28.02
N PRO A 53 20.84 35.46 28.60
CA PRO A 53 19.97 35.07 29.71
C PRO A 53 18.43 35.14 29.43
N ARG A 54 17.68 34.64 30.42
CA ARG A 54 16.20 34.67 30.64
C ARG A 54 15.60 36.09 30.77
N LYS A 55 14.28 36.20 30.53
CA LYS A 55 13.34 37.01 31.36
C LYS A 55 11.98 36.30 31.53
N GLN A 56 11.39 36.48 32.71
CA GLN A 56 10.16 35.90 33.27
C GLN A 56 8.98 36.90 33.24
N GLU A 57 7.76 36.34 33.13
CA GLU A 57 6.45 36.71 33.77
C GLU A 57 5.77 38.06 33.47
N PRO A 58 4.45 38.29 33.76
CA PRO A 58 3.47 37.51 34.57
C PRO A 58 2.05 37.33 33.92
N PRO A 59 1.01 36.82 34.64
CA PRO A 59 -0.22 36.22 34.08
C PRO A 59 -1.46 37.12 34.17
N VAL A 60 -2.55 36.75 33.47
CA VAL A 60 -3.90 37.28 33.72
C VAL A 60 -4.93 36.14 33.74
N LYS A 61 -5.68 36.08 34.84
CA LYS A 61 -6.86 35.25 35.08
C LYS A 61 -8.10 35.98 34.57
N THR A 62 -9.03 35.30 33.90
CA THR A 62 -10.47 35.56 34.12
C THR A 62 -11.33 34.27 34.00
N ILE A 63 -12.24 34.20 34.96
CA ILE A 63 -13.21 33.21 35.43
C ILE A 63 -14.47 33.05 34.53
N LYS A 64 -14.97 31.78 34.44
CA LYS A 64 -16.37 31.24 34.26
C LYS A 64 -17.19 31.68 33.02
N GLU A 65 -18.14 30.93 32.45
CA GLU A 65 -19.21 30.07 33.00
C GLU A 65 -19.63 28.94 32.02
N GLU A 66 -20.11 27.81 32.57
CA GLU A 66 -20.93 26.80 31.88
C GLU A 66 -22.40 27.25 31.82
N PRO A 67 -23.21 26.65 30.92
CA PRO A 67 -24.30 25.87 31.48
C PRO A 67 -24.53 24.50 30.80
N LYS A 68 -24.95 23.56 31.64
CA LYS A 68 -25.46 22.23 31.32
C LYS A 68 -26.85 22.31 30.67
N ASN A 69 -27.15 21.39 29.76
CA ASN A 69 -28.47 20.73 29.77
C ASN A 69 -28.46 19.35 29.10
N VAL A 70 -29.34 18.50 29.60
CA VAL A 70 -29.40 17.03 29.47
C VAL A 70 -30.65 16.60 28.67
N LYS A 71 -30.60 15.39 28.10
CA LYS A 71 -31.67 14.44 27.68
C LYS A 71 -31.79 14.25 26.16
N ALA A 72 -32.17 13.11 25.58
CA ALA A 72 -32.17 11.67 25.90
C ALA A 72 -32.68 10.94 24.63
N THR A 73 -32.06 9.83 24.25
CA THR A 73 -32.59 8.62 23.54
C THR A 73 -33.64 8.70 22.41
N ALA A 74 -33.31 8.15 21.23
CA ALA A 74 -34.03 7.04 20.60
C ALA A 74 -33.25 6.50 19.37
N ALA A 75 -32.99 5.18 19.34
CA ALA A 75 -32.30 4.48 18.26
C ALA A 75 -33.30 3.82 17.30
N LYS A 76 -33.06 3.93 15.99
CA LYS A 76 -33.58 3.02 14.95
C LYS A 76 -32.46 2.74 13.93
N ASN A 77 -32.18 1.45 13.73
CA ASN A 77 -31.17 0.91 12.82
C ASN A 77 -31.71 0.83 11.39
N GLU A 78 -31.01 1.41 10.42
CA GLU A 78 -31.12 1.04 9.00
C GLU A 78 -29.73 1.01 8.36
N LEU A 79 -29.48 -0.08 7.62
CA LEU A 79 -28.21 -0.51 7.06
C LEU A 79 -28.02 0.13 5.68
N SER A 80 -27.01 0.99 5.49
CA SER A 80 -26.68 1.58 4.18
C SER A 80 -25.21 1.38 3.80
N SER A 81 -24.99 1.01 2.55
CA SER A 81 -23.70 0.70 1.96
C SER A 81 -22.94 1.97 1.56
N SER A 82 -22.09 2.51 2.44
CA SER A 82 -20.99 3.39 2.01
C SER A 82 -19.88 3.41 3.06
N GLY A 83 -18.80 2.69 2.79
CA GLY A 83 -17.82 2.29 3.79
C GLY A 83 -16.88 3.36 4.36
N LEU A 84 -17.13 4.64 4.07
CA LEU A 84 -16.38 5.79 4.56
C LEU A 84 -17.26 6.80 5.33
N ARG A 85 -18.57 6.55 5.46
CA ARG A 85 -19.50 7.46 6.14
C ARG A 85 -19.79 7.14 7.61
N ASP A 86 -19.54 5.91 8.08
CA ASP A 86 -20.02 5.46 9.41
C ASP A 86 -19.07 5.68 10.59
N SER A 87 -18.07 6.56 10.45
CA SER A 87 -17.29 7.02 11.58
C SER A 87 -17.22 8.53 11.53
N LEU A 88 -18.26 9.22 12.02
CA LEU A 88 -18.26 10.56 12.63
C LEU A 88 -19.71 10.99 12.92
N ASN A 89 -19.91 11.61 14.10
CA ASN A 89 -21.20 12.03 14.65
C ASN A 89 -22.05 12.88 13.70
N MET A 90 -23.35 12.58 13.66
CA MET A 90 -24.40 13.38 13.04
C MET A 90 -24.53 14.74 13.74
N ASN A 91 -24.09 15.83 13.08
CA ASN A 91 -24.62 17.21 13.16
C ASN A 91 -23.85 18.25 12.29
N ASP A 92 -22.93 17.84 11.41
CA ASP A 92 -22.44 18.63 10.27
C ASP A 92 -22.41 17.69 9.05
N PRO A 93 -23.10 17.99 7.93
CA PRO A 93 -23.02 17.16 6.72
C PRO A 93 -21.58 17.05 6.15
N PHE A 94 -20.64 17.84 6.68
CA PHE A 94 -19.22 17.87 6.32
C PHE A 94 -18.30 17.58 7.51
N GLY A 95 -18.66 16.65 8.39
CA GLY A 95 -17.91 16.34 9.61
C GLY A 95 -16.38 16.37 9.42
N LEU A 96 -15.73 17.37 10.02
CA LEU A 96 -14.30 17.62 9.85
C LEU A 96 -13.47 16.57 10.59
N LEU A 97 -12.42 16.07 9.92
CA LEU A 97 -11.42 15.23 10.55
C LEU A 97 -10.64 16.03 11.62
N PRO A 98 -10.05 15.36 12.63
CA PRO A 98 -9.05 15.99 13.49
C PRO A 98 -7.99 16.73 12.67
N GLY A 99 -7.86 18.04 12.90
CA GLY A 99 -6.87 18.91 12.24
C GLY A 99 -7.35 19.50 10.91
N GLU A 100 -8.48 19.02 10.39
CA GLU A 100 -9.07 19.55 9.17
C GLU A 100 -9.70 20.93 9.43
N THR A 101 -9.37 21.92 8.60
CA THR A 101 -9.93 23.27 8.71
C THR A 101 -10.49 23.71 7.37
N VAL A 102 -11.54 24.54 7.39
CA VAL A 102 -12.16 25.06 6.17
C VAL A 102 -11.30 26.18 5.60
N LEU A 103 -10.90 26.04 4.33
CA LEU A 103 -10.18 27.06 3.57
C LEU A 103 -11.13 27.97 2.82
N GLU A 104 -12.19 27.40 2.23
CA GLU A 104 -13.21 28.14 1.50
C GLU A 104 -14.56 27.45 1.60
N HIS A 105 -15.62 28.25 1.53
CA HIS A 105 -16.99 27.80 1.46
C HIS A 105 -17.71 28.58 0.38
N VAL A 106 -18.07 27.89 -0.71
CA VAL A 106 -18.55 28.52 -1.94
C VAL A 106 -19.96 28.02 -2.23
N GLN A 107 -20.90 28.96 -2.31
CA GLN A 107 -22.28 28.70 -2.69
C GLN A 107 -22.44 28.80 -4.22
N ARG A 108 -23.50 28.17 -4.75
CA ARG A 108 -23.89 28.23 -6.17
C ARG A 108 -22.80 27.72 -7.14
N VAL A 109 -22.09 26.69 -6.71
CA VAL A 109 -21.21 25.92 -7.61
C VAL A 109 -22.07 24.94 -8.39
N THR A 110 -21.77 24.78 -9.68
CA THR A 110 -22.42 23.79 -10.54
C THR A 110 -21.45 22.66 -10.80
N ASN A 111 -21.81 21.45 -10.40
CA ASN A 111 -21.13 20.23 -10.81
C ASN A 111 -21.83 19.69 -12.07
N LEU A 112 -21.08 19.50 -13.16
CA LEU A 112 -21.59 18.86 -14.36
C LEU A 112 -21.43 17.36 -14.21
N VAL A 113 -22.52 16.68 -13.91
CA VAL A 113 -22.58 15.24 -13.68
C VAL A 113 -22.99 14.58 -14.98
N VAL A 114 -22.15 13.65 -15.44
CA VAL A 114 -22.46 12.82 -16.59
C VAL A 114 -23.60 11.85 -16.22
N MET A 115 -24.59 11.66 -17.09
CA MET A 115 -25.65 10.66 -16.92
C MET A 115 -25.96 9.98 -18.26
N SER A 116 -25.69 8.68 -18.39
CA SER A 116 -25.98 7.79 -19.54
C SER A 116 -25.56 8.35 -20.93
N GLN A 117 -26.21 9.40 -21.43
CA GLN A 117 -25.94 10.07 -22.72
C GLN A 117 -26.05 11.61 -22.67
N SER A 118 -26.22 12.21 -21.49
CA SER A 118 -26.36 13.66 -21.32
C SER A 118 -25.60 14.17 -20.11
N ASP A 119 -25.07 15.38 -20.22
CA ASP A 119 -24.48 16.08 -19.08
C ASP A 119 -25.59 16.85 -18.35
N ARG A 120 -25.67 16.67 -17.02
CA ARG A 120 -26.61 17.39 -16.17
C ARG A 120 -25.90 18.33 -15.22
N ALA A 121 -26.33 19.59 -15.20
CA ALA A 121 -25.86 20.59 -14.25
C ALA A 121 -26.56 20.39 -12.90
N VAL A 122 -25.79 20.13 -11.86
CA VAL A 122 -26.29 20.05 -10.48
C VAL A 122 -25.70 21.20 -9.68
N GLN A 123 -26.56 22.08 -9.17
CA GLN A 123 -26.13 23.20 -8.33
C GLN A 123 -26.05 22.80 -6.86
N GLY A 124 -25.05 23.32 -6.17
CA GLY A 124 -24.81 23.01 -4.77
C GLY A 124 -23.79 23.92 -4.11
N VAL A 125 -23.34 23.42 -2.97
CA VAL A 125 -22.34 24.04 -2.10
C VAL A 125 -21.04 23.27 -2.21
N LEU A 126 -19.94 23.99 -2.41
CA LEU A 126 -18.60 23.46 -2.38
C LEU A 126 -17.90 23.91 -1.09
N LYS A 127 -17.34 22.96 -0.35
CA LYS A 127 -16.49 23.21 0.82
C LYS A 127 -15.09 22.70 0.50
N ILE A 128 -14.11 23.58 0.62
CA ILE A 128 -12.69 23.24 0.45
C ILE A 128 -12.04 23.33 1.83
N THR A 129 -11.35 22.28 2.23
CA THR A 129 -10.63 22.20 3.50
C THR A 129 -9.14 22.03 3.27
N THR A 130 -8.35 22.00 4.34
CA THR A 130 -6.93 21.63 4.28
C THR A 130 -6.68 20.20 3.80
N TYR A 131 -7.72 19.37 3.72
CA TYR A 131 -7.62 17.97 3.33
C TYR A 131 -8.31 17.65 2.00
N ARG A 132 -9.53 18.15 1.77
CA ARG A 132 -10.42 17.68 0.70
C ARG A 132 -11.31 18.79 0.15
N VAL A 133 -11.86 18.51 -1.02
CA VAL A 133 -12.95 19.24 -1.63
C VAL A 133 -14.21 18.39 -1.53
N THR A 134 -15.27 18.97 -0.98
CA THR A 134 -16.58 18.33 -0.87
C THR A 134 -17.62 19.18 -1.57
N PHE A 135 -18.45 18.55 -2.41
CA PHE A 135 -19.58 19.18 -3.05
C PHE A 135 -20.88 18.50 -2.62
N VAL A 136 -21.87 19.29 -2.22
CA VAL A 136 -23.20 18.82 -1.83
C VAL A 136 -24.25 19.60 -2.62
N PRO A 137 -25.09 18.93 -3.42
CA PRO A 137 -26.21 19.53 -4.12
C PRO A 137 -27.19 20.24 -3.18
N TYR A 138 -27.83 21.32 -3.64
CA TYR A 138 -28.89 21.99 -2.87
C TYR A 138 -30.13 21.12 -2.75
N ASP A 139 -30.51 20.50 -3.85
CA ASP A 139 -31.64 19.59 -3.86
C ASP A 139 -31.15 18.19 -3.43
N SER A 140 -31.62 17.79 -2.25
CA SER A 140 -31.26 16.54 -1.59
C SER A 140 -31.73 15.28 -2.35
N SER A 141 -32.61 15.41 -3.37
CA SER A 141 -32.91 14.28 -4.26
C SER A 141 -31.78 13.96 -5.25
N TRP A 142 -30.81 14.87 -5.42
CA TRP A 142 -29.68 14.74 -6.37
C TRP A 142 -28.41 14.20 -5.70
N LYS A 143 -28.50 13.27 -4.75
CA LYS A 143 -27.33 12.77 -4.00
C LYS A 143 -26.18 12.28 -4.89
N PHE A 144 -26.46 11.75 -6.09
CA PHE A 144 -25.45 11.29 -7.04
C PHE A 144 -24.54 12.41 -7.59
N GLY A 145 -24.95 13.68 -7.49
CA GLY A 145 -24.12 14.82 -7.87
C GLY A 145 -23.12 15.23 -6.79
N SER A 146 -23.20 14.68 -5.58
CA SER A 146 -22.25 14.95 -4.49
C SER A 146 -20.92 14.24 -4.71
N PHE A 147 -19.83 14.85 -4.22
CA PHE A 147 -18.54 14.18 -4.20
C PHE A 147 -17.68 14.63 -3.03
N GLU A 148 -16.72 13.78 -2.69
CA GLU A 148 -15.62 14.09 -1.80
C GLU A 148 -14.31 13.65 -2.43
N VAL A 149 -13.33 14.55 -2.50
CA VAL A 149 -12.02 14.31 -3.11
C VAL A 149 -10.93 14.89 -2.21
N PRO A 150 -10.03 14.07 -1.65
CA PRO A 150 -8.82 14.57 -1.00
C PRO A 150 -7.98 15.39 -1.97
N LEU A 151 -7.43 16.52 -1.52
CA LEU A 151 -6.60 17.40 -2.35
C LEU A 151 -5.41 16.64 -2.95
N ALA A 152 -4.81 15.72 -2.20
CA ALA A 152 -3.71 14.88 -2.69
C ALA A 152 -4.11 13.93 -3.83
N THR A 153 -5.40 13.61 -3.97
CA THR A 153 -5.94 12.77 -5.04
C THR A 153 -6.10 13.52 -6.35
N ILE A 154 -6.19 14.86 -6.33
CA ILE A 154 -6.20 15.68 -7.53
C ILE A 154 -4.87 15.50 -8.27
N ASP A 155 -4.93 15.21 -9.57
CA ASP A 155 -3.75 15.06 -10.43
C ASP A 155 -3.44 16.37 -11.14
N VAL A 156 -4.43 16.91 -11.86
CA VAL A 156 -4.32 18.19 -12.57
C VAL A 156 -5.67 18.91 -12.58
N ILE A 157 -5.63 20.23 -12.48
CA ILE A 157 -6.76 21.12 -12.69
C ILE A 157 -6.50 21.87 -13.98
N THR A 158 -7.34 21.67 -14.99
CA THR A 158 -7.29 22.42 -16.26
C THR A 158 -8.56 23.25 -16.43
N ARG A 159 -8.50 24.22 -17.35
CA ARG A 159 -9.66 25.00 -17.75
C ARG A 159 -10.21 24.46 -19.05
N ASP A 160 -11.52 24.35 -19.12
CA ASP A 160 -12.26 24.05 -20.35
C ASP A 160 -13.41 25.05 -20.49
N GLY A 161 -13.20 26.07 -21.33
CA GLY A 161 -14.11 27.21 -21.46
C GLY A 161 -14.38 27.90 -20.11
N LEU A 162 -15.62 27.78 -19.63
CA LEU A 162 -16.11 28.38 -18.38
C LEU A 162 -16.05 27.43 -17.18
N MET A 163 -15.39 26.28 -17.34
CA MET A 163 -15.34 25.21 -16.35
C MET A 163 -13.92 24.89 -15.90
N LEU A 164 -13.81 24.35 -14.68
CA LEU A 164 -12.64 23.63 -14.20
C LEU A 164 -12.84 22.14 -14.46
N LEU A 165 -11.85 21.53 -15.08
CA LEU A 165 -11.72 20.08 -15.22
C LEU A 165 -10.70 19.59 -14.19
N ILE A 166 -11.14 18.80 -13.23
CA ILE A 166 -10.32 18.27 -12.14
C ILE A 166 -10.12 16.78 -12.40
N ALA A 167 -8.99 16.42 -13.00
CA ALA A 167 -8.62 15.03 -13.20
C ALA A 167 -8.02 14.46 -11.91
N CYS A 168 -8.49 13.29 -11.50
CA CYS A 168 -8.11 12.67 -10.23
C CYS A 168 -7.34 11.36 -10.46
N LYS A 169 -6.46 11.04 -9.51
CA LYS A 169 -5.68 9.79 -9.51
C LYS A 169 -6.58 8.55 -9.33
N ASP A 170 -7.76 8.74 -8.77
CA ASP A 170 -8.76 7.72 -8.42
C ASP A 170 -9.74 7.37 -9.55
N LEU A 171 -9.41 7.76 -10.79
CA LEU A 171 -10.19 7.56 -12.03
C LEU A 171 -11.31 8.58 -12.28
N ARG A 172 -11.60 9.51 -11.34
CA ARG A 172 -12.60 10.55 -11.58
C ARG A 172 -12.08 11.69 -12.44
N THR A 173 -12.99 12.29 -13.18
CA THR A 173 -12.81 13.62 -13.76
C THR A 173 -14.03 14.46 -13.38
N ILE A 174 -13.83 15.51 -12.59
CA ILE A 174 -14.90 16.37 -12.09
C ILE A 174 -14.93 17.66 -12.91
N ARG A 175 -16.14 18.13 -13.25
CA ARG A 175 -16.36 19.33 -14.05
C ARG A 175 -17.12 20.35 -13.21
N LEU A 176 -16.46 21.44 -12.82
CA LEU A 176 -17.07 22.49 -12.01
C LEU A 176 -17.23 23.77 -12.82
N ALA A 177 -18.42 24.35 -12.79
CA ALA A 177 -18.71 25.69 -13.29
C ALA A 177 -19.22 26.58 -12.14
N MET A 178 -19.05 27.89 -12.27
CA MET A 178 -19.65 28.85 -11.33
C MET A 178 -20.56 29.82 -12.06
N HIS A 179 -21.74 30.08 -11.48
CA HIS A 179 -22.65 31.11 -11.98
C HIS A 179 -22.19 32.49 -11.51
N ASP A 180 -22.30 33.48 -12.40
CA ASP A 180 -22.33 34.88 -12.00
C ASP A 180 -23.55 35.08 -11.08
N ALA A 181 -23.35 35.81 -9.97
CA ALA A 181 -24.31 35.98 -8.89
C ALA A 181 -25.66 36.62 -9.32
N TYR A 182 -25.77 37.05 -10.59
CA TYR A 182 -26.85 37.86 -11.16
C TYR A 182 -27.85 37.13 -12.06
N THR A 183 -27.66 35.86 -12.42
CA THR A 183 -28.62 35.16 -13.31
C THR A 183 -29.79 34.51 -12.55
N LYS A 184 -30.67 35.33 -11.96
CA LYS A 184 -31.96 34.89 -11.38
C LYS A 184 -33.00 34.43 -12.43
N LYS A 185 -32.71 34.57 -13.73
CA LYS A 185 -33.73 34.60 -14.81
C LYS A 185 -33.81 33.36 -15.71
N LYS A 186 -32.94 32.36 -15.58
CA LYS A 186 -33.01 31.14 -16.40
C LYS A 186 -33.00 29.92 -15.48
N GLY A 187 -33.87 28.94 -15.77
CA GLY A 187 -34.08 27.75 -14.95
C GLY A 187 -32.79 27.00 -14.63
N TYR A 188 -32.84 26.22 -13.54
CA TYR A 188 -31.71 25.60 -12.85
C TYR A 188 -30.88 24.58 -13.68
N ASP A 189 -31.24 24.32 -14.94
CA ASP A 189 -30.66 23.26 -15.79
C ASP A 189 -29.66 23.76 -16.84
N GLN A 190 -29.34 25.07 -16.93
CA GLN A 190 -28.45 25.62 -17.97
C GLN A 190 -27.07 26.02 -17.44
N LEU A 191 -26.02 25.70 -18.23
CA LEU A 191 -24.63 26.16 -17.98
C LEU A 191 -24.55 27.71 -17.89
N PRO A 192 -23.69 28.26 -17.02
CA PRO A 192 -23.48 29.71 -16.92
C PRO A 192 -23.05 30.32 -18.27
N SER A 193 -23.62 31.48 -18.63
CA SER A 193 -23.25 32.20 -19.86
C SER A 193 -22.11 33.20 -19.70
N THR A 194 -21.73 33.57 -18.47
CA THR A 194 -20.65 34.54 -18.18
C THR A 194 -19.70 34.00 -17.11
N PRO A 195 -18.38 33.95 -17.36
CA PRO A 195 -17.39 33.54 -16.36
C PRO A 195 -17.15 34.64 -15.32
N ASP A 196 -17.10 34.27 -14.04
CA ASP A 196 -16.30 35.04 -13.07
C ASP A 196 -14.91 34.41 -12.97
N PHE A 197 -13.98 34.94 -13.75
CA PHE A 197 -12.58 34.47 -13.77
C PHE A 197 -11.90 34.52 -12.39
N ARG A 198 -12.36 35.38 -11.48
CA ARG A 198 -11.80 35.45 -10.11
C ARG A 198 -12.13 34.19 -9.33
N TRP A 199 -13.33 33.65 -9.51
CA TRP A 199 -13.73 32.39 -8.87
C TRP A 199 -12.97 31.19 -9.44
N LEU A 200 -12.81 31.10 -10.76
CA LEU A 200 -12.00 30.03 -11.36
C LEU A 200 -10.55 30.07 -10.86
N ASN A 201 -9.97 31.27 -10.72
CA ASN A 201 -8.65 31.46 -10.10
C ASN A 201 -8.64 31.03 -8.62
N LEU A 202 -9.63 31.48 -7.83
CA LEU A 202 -9.73 31.15 -6.41
C LEU A 202 -9.85 29.64 -6.20
N LEU A 203 -10.79 28.99 -6.87
CA LEU A 203 -11.00 27.54 -6.77
C LEU A 203 -9.73 26.78 -7.19
N THR A 204 -9.09 27.16 -8.30
CA THR A 204 -7.83 26.53 -8.73
C THR A 204 -6.74 26.68 -7.67
N LEU A 205 -6.62 27.87 -7.05
CA LEU A 205 -5.63 28.13 -6.01
C LEU A 205 -5.91 27.32 -4.73
N ARG A 206 -7.18 27.24 -4.33
CA ARG A 206 -7.60 26.62 -3.06
C ARG A 206 -7.70 25.11 -3.13
N MET A 207 -7.96 24.55 -4.30
CA MET A 207 -7.93 23.11 -4.55
C MET A 207 -6.56 22.61 -5.00
N LYS A 208 -5.52 23.46 -4.99
CA LYS A 208 -4.19 23.09 -5.44
C LYS A 208 -3.66 21.91 -4.61
N PRO A 209 -3.26 20.79 -5.22
CA PRO A 209 -2.74 19.64 -4.49
C PRO A 209 -1.43 20.01 -3.76
N PRO A 210 -1.17 19.48 -2.56
CA PRO A 210 0.11 19.63 -1.90
C PRO A 210 1.25 19.12 -2.80
N ASN A 211 2.26 19.95 -3.03
CA ASN A 211 3.39 19.64 -3.92
C ASN A 211 4.67 19.23 -3.18
N ILE A 212 4.62 19.16 -1.84
CA ILE A 212 5.66 18.60 -0.99
C ILE A 212 5.03 17.63 0.01
N ILE A 213 5.72 16.52 0.31
CA ILE A 213 5.18 15.46 1.17
C ILE A 213 4.88 15.99 2.57
N GLY A 214 5.74 16.84 3.14
CA GLY A 214 5.55 17.39 4.48
C GLY A 214 4.33 18.32 4.64
N ALA A 215 3.71 18.75 3.54
CA ALA A 215 2.48 19.56 3.55
C ALA A 215 1.20 18.72 3.34
N LEU A 216 1.32 17.39 3.34
CA LEU A 216 0.15 16.51 3.29
C LEU A 216 -0.59 16.52 4.62
N PHE A 217 -1.91 16.38 4.55
CA PHE A 217 -2.79 16.39 5.72
C PHE A 217 -2.48 15.29 6.74
N ALA A 218 -1.86 14.18 6.33
CA ALA A 218 -1.44 13.09 7.23
C ALA A 218 -0.67 13.55 8.47
N PHE A 219 0.10 14.64 8.35
CA PHE A 219 0.89 15.20 9.44
C PHE A 219 0.03 15.96 10.45
N ASP A 220 -0.85 16.84 9.97
CA ASP A 220 -1.78 17.61 10.81
C ASP A 220 -2.79 16.69 11.50
N TYR A 221 -3.31 15.71 10.76
CA TYR A 221 -4.27 14.73 11.26
C TYR A 221 -3.71 13.95 12.45
N CYS A 222 -2.47 13.44 12.35
CA CYS A 222 -1.84 12.69 13.43
C CYS A 222 -1.52 13.59 14.65
N ALA A 223 -1.02 14.80 14.41
CA ALA A 223 -0.73 15.75 15.48
C ALA A 223 -2.00 16.06 16.29
N GLU A 224 -3.10 16.39 15.62
CA GLU A 224 -4.36 16.73 16.29
C GLU A 224 -5.02 15.52 16.95
N LYS A 225 -4.99 14.33 16.31
CA LYS A 225 -5.50 13.10 16.94
C LYS A 225 -4.76 12.77 18.23
N LYS A 226 -3.43 12.95 18.27
CA LYS A 226 -2.62 12.78 19.50
C LYS A 226 -2.97 13.81 20.58
N ASN A 227 -3.17 15.06 20.21
CA ASN A 227 -3.60 16.11 21.15
C ASN A 227 -4.95 15.76 21.80
N ARG A 228 -5.93 15.31 21.00
CA ARG A 228 -7.26 14.90 21.51
C ARG A 228 -7.23 13.67 22.41
N LEU A 229 -6.26 12.79 22.22
CA LEU A 229 -6.06 11.59 23.05
C LEU A 229 -5.18 11.86 24.28
N SER A 230 -4.52 13.02 24.39
CA SER A 230 -3.77 13.37 25.60
C SER A 230 -4.74 13.49 26.80
N GLY A 231 -4.71 12.49 27.68
CA GLY A 231 -5.60 12.38 28.85
C GLY A 231 -6.70 11.30 28.78
N LYS A 232 -6.90 10.67 27.61
CA LYS A 232 -7.75 9.47 27.44
C LYS A 232 -6.85 8.40 26.82
N GLY A 233 -6.55 7.32 27.56
CA GLY A 233 -5.51 6.33 27.21
C GLY A 233 -5.31 6.12 25.70
N GLY A 234 -4.03 6.01 25.27
CA GLY A 234 -3.63 5.99 23.85
C GLY A 234 -4.38 4.98 22.98
N PRO A 235 -4.22 5.07 21.64
CA PRO A 235 -4.96 4.21 20.71
C PRO A 235 -4.75 2.73 21.07
N LYS A 236 -5.84 1.96 21.02
CA LYS A 236 -5.82 0.54 21.44
C LYS A 236 -4.89 -0.30 20.55
N GLU A 237 -4.77 0.09 19.29
CA GLU A 237 -3.91 -0.52 18.29
C GLU A 237 -3.06 0.58 17.62
N ASP A 238 -1.79 0.28 17.32
CA ASP A 238 -0.92 1.15 16.53
C ASP A 238 -0.41 0.37 15.32
N GLY A 239 -0.90 0.76 14.14
CA GLY A 239 -0.54 0.13 12.88
C GLY A 239 0.95 0.23 12.53
N TRP A 240 1.71 1.16 13.12
CA TRP A 240 3.16 1.23 12.95
C TRP A 240 3.91 0.13 13.71
N LEU A 241 3.29 -0.46 14.74
CA LEU A 241 3.87 -1.56 15.51
C LEU A 241 3.52 -2.94 14.94
N LEU A 242 2.75 -2.99 13.85
CA LEU A 242 2.27 -4.23 13.25
C LEU A 242 3.41 -5.10 12.69
N TYR A 243 4.40 -4.47 12.04
CA TYR A 243 5.48 -5.18 11.39
C TYR A 243 6.79 -5.07 12.18
N SER A 244 7.28 -6.22 12.65
CA SER A 244 8.62 -6.39 13.18
C SER A 244 9.42 -7.34 12.28
N PRO A 245 10.51 -6.87 11.65
CA PRO A 245 11.35 -7.74 10.81
C PRO A 245 11.85 -8.98 11.56
N VAL A 246 12.24 -8.81 12.83
CA VAL A 246 12.75 -9.93 13.66
C VAL A 246 11.66 -10.95 13.91
N ALA A 247 10.46 -10.51 14.32
CA ALA A 247 9.34 -11.42 14.58
C ALA A 247 8.91 -12.16 13.30
N GLU A 248 8.92 -11.48 12.15
CA GLU A 248 8.58 -12.11 10.87
C GLU A 248 9.64 -13.14 10.45
N TYR A 249 10.93 -12.82 10.55
CA TYR A 249 11.99 -13.78 10.25
C TYR A 249 12.06 -14.96 11.23
N GLN A 250 11.62 -14.77 12.48
CA GLN A 250 11.39 -15.86 13.43
C GLN A 250 10.22 -16.75 13.01
N ARG A 251 9.08 -16.16 12.64
CA ARG A 251 7.89 -16.89 12.14
C ARG A 251 8.23 -17.74 10.92
N LEU A 252 9.04 -17.21 10.01
CA LEU A 252 9.53 -17.90 8.81
C LEU A 252 10.62 -18.94 9.10
N GLY A 253 11.05 -19.09 10.35
CA GLY A 253 12.03 -20.10 10.76
C GLY A 253 13.46 -19.82 10.25
N PHE A 254 13.81 -18.56 10.01
CA PHE A 254 15.20 -18.15 9.75
C PHE A 254 15.97 -17.94 11.05
N LEU A 255 15.31 -17.36 12.06
CA LEU A 255 15.90 -17.04 13.36
C LEU A 255 15.37 -18.00 14.42
N ARG A 256 16.20 -18.32 15.41
CA ARG A 256 15.78 -19.13 16.57
C ARG A 256 14.99 -18.25 17.55
N GLY A 257 13.94 -18.81 18.17
CA GLY A 257 13.26 -18.19 19.32
C GLY A 257 14.11 -18.30 20.59
N ALA A 258 13.80 -17.49 21.60
CA ALA A 258 14.50 -17.51 22.90
C ALA A 258 14.48 -18.92 23.56
N ASP A 259 13.41 -19.69 23.33
CA ASP A 259 13.21 -21.02 23.92
C ASP A 259 14.02 -22.15 23.25
N ALA A 260 14.74 -21.87 22.15
CA ALA A 260 15.47 -22.87 21.38
C ALA A 260 16.92 -23.09 21.82
N TYR A 261 17.38 -22.40 22.88
CA TYR A 261 18.76 -22.54 23.37
C TYR A 261 19.03 -23.86 24.09
N THR A 262 17.98 -24.58 24.52
CA THR A 262 18.09 -25.74 25.41
C THR A 262 17.99 -27.11 24.73
N SER A 263 17.55 -27.25 23.46
CA SER A 263 17.07 -28.55 22.97
C SER A 263 17.77 -29.22 21.77
N ARG A 264 18.77 -28.66 21.09
CA ARG A 264 19.47 -29.37 19.98
C ARG A 264 20.94 -29.03 19.78
N LYS A 265 21.80 -29.31 20.76
CA LYS A 265 23.26 -29.32 20.55
C LYS A 265 23.82 -30.68 20.07
N GLN A 266 23.02 -31.74 19.96
CA GLN A 266 23.56 -33.09 19.76
C GLN A 266 23.37 -33.74 18.38
N ASN A 267 22.69 -33.13 17.39
CA ASN A 267 22.50 -33.74 16.06
C ASN A 267 22.26 -32.70 14.93
N ALA A 268 23.06 -31.64 14.86
CA ALA A 268 22.96 -30.68 13.75
C ALA A 268 23.83 -31.15 12.57
N ASP A 269 23.20 -31.45 11.42
CA ASP A 269 23.89 -31.76 10.16
C ASP A 269 24.84 -30.60 9.79
N PRO A 270 26.17 -30.82 9.75
CA PRO A 270 27.15 -29.79 9.43
C PRO A 270 26.96 -29.18 8.03
N SER A 271 26.27 -29.88 7.13
CA SER A 271 26.00 -29.42 5.77
C SER A 271 24.80 -28.49 5.65
N MET A 272 24.03 -28.28 6.73
CA MET A 272 22.83 -27.46 6.71
C MET A 272 23.16 -25.96 6.68
N ILE A 273 22.62 -25.25 5.69
CA ILE A 273 22.71 -23.79 5.62
C ILE A 273 21.99 -23.15 6.81
N THR A 274 22.75 -22.42 7.63
CA THR A 274 22.22 -21.60 8.73
C THR A 274 22.10 -20.14 8.32
N TRP A 275 21.31 -19.37 9.06
CA TRP A 275 20.92 -18.01 8.71
C TRP A 275 21.29 -17.03 9.82
N ARG A 276 21.61 -15.80 9.43
CA ARG A 276 21.88 -14.70 10.36
C ARG A 276 21.25 -13.40 9.87
N LEU A 277 21.06 -12.47 10.79
CA LEU A 277 20.71 -11.09 10.45
C LEU A 277 21.92 -10.35 9.87
N LEU A 278 21.68 -9.66 8.76
CA LEU A 278 22.56 -8.64 8.21
C LEU A 278 21.98 -7.27 8.56
N LYS A 279 22.78 -6.44 9.24
CA LYS A 279 22.40 -5.07 9.60
C LYS A 279 22.81 -4.10 8.49
N ASN A 280 21.86 -3.37 7.96
CA ASN A 280 22.08 -2.26 7.03
C ASN A 280 22.22 -0.94 7.79
N SER A 281 23.23 -0.87 8.66
CA SER A 281 23.44 0.26 9.57
C SER A 281 23.52 1.59 8.82
N LYS A 282 22.68 2.55 9.21
CA LYS A 282 22.53 3.86 8.56
C LYS A 282 22.28 3.77 7.04
N PHE A 283 21.75 2.64 6.57
CA PHE A 283 21.47 2.35 5.16
C PHE A 283 22.69 2.43 4.23
N ARG A 284 23.90 2.20 4.77
CA ARG A 284 25.16 2.26 4.01
C ARG A 284 25.36 1.07 3.08
N PHE A 285 24.79 -0.09 3.43
CA PHE A 285 24.88 -1.28 2.58
C PHE A 285 24.00 -1.13 1.33
N SER A 286 22.75 -0.69 1.53
CA SER A 286 21.91 -0.21 0.42
C SER A 286 20.90 0.83 0.92
N PRO A 287 20.80 2.00 0.26
CA PRO A 287 19.90 3.07 0.68
C PRO A 287 18.41 2.75 0.47
N THR A 288 18.10 1.64 -0.21
CA THR A 288 16.72 1.29 -0.64
C THR A 288 16.25 -0.07 -0.12
N TYR A 289 17.07 -0.72 0.72
CA TYR A 289 16.73 -1.96 1.41
C TYR A 289 16.47 -1.69 2.89
N PRO A 290 15.80 -2.62 3.58
CA PRO A 290 15.49 -2.46 5.00
C PRO A 290 16.73 -2.44 5.88
N GLN A 291 16.56 -1.99 7.13
CA GLN A 291 17.58 -2.00 8.19
C GLN A 291 18.06 -3.41 8.55
N LEU A 292 17.17 -4.40 8.44
CA LEU A 292 17.44 -5.79 8.80
C LEU A 292 17.07 -6.69 7.62
N MET A 293 17.99 -7.59 7.28
CA MET A 293 17.82 -8.60 6.25
C MET A 293 18.34 -9.94 6.75
N VAL A 294 17.95 -11.03 6.11
CA VAL A 294 18.48 -12.37 6.40
C VAL A 294 19.40 -12.82 5.27
N VAL A 295 20.55 -13.38 5.65
CA VAL A 295 21.57 -13.94 4.75
C VAL A 295 22.12 -15.25 5.32
N PRO A 296 22.78 -16.09 4.50
CA PRO A 296 23.43 -17.31 4.98
C PRO A 296 24.59 -16.98 5.93
N SER A 297 24.70 -17.71 7.03
CA SER A 297 25.75 -17.47 8.04
C SER A 297 27.16 -17.71 7.53
N LEU A 298 27.33 -18.55 6.51
CA LEU A 298 28.62 -18.85 5.89
C LEU A 298 29.24 -17.66 5.15
N MET A 299 28.43 -16.65 4.79
CA MET A 299 28.89 -15.49 4.04
C MET A 299 29.56 -14.47 4.97
N THR A 300 30.80 -14.06 4.67
CA THR A 300 31.46 -12.96 5.40
C THR A 300 30.86 -11.60 5.02
N GLU A 301 31.09 -10.56 5.83
CA GLU A 301 30.61 -9.22 5.49
C GLU A 301 31.25 -8.67 4.21
N GLU A 302 32.53 -8.93 3.99
CA GLU A 302 33.27 -8.52 2.79
C GLU A 302 32.67 -9.14 1.53
N GLN A 303 32.37 -10.45 1.58
CA GLN A 303 31.73 -11.16 0.48
C GLN A 303 30.34 -10.57 0.16
N LEU A 304 29.54 -10.27 1.19
CA LEU A 304 28.23 -9.65 1.02
C LEU A 304 28.35 -8.24 0.40
N VAL A 305 29.32 -7.43 0.83
CA VAL A 305 29.59 -6.10 0.24
C VAL A 305 30.00 -6.22 -1.23
N GLN A 306 30.85 -7.20 -1.58
CA GLN A 306 31.27 -7.43 -2.97
C GLN A 306 30.10 -7.90 -3.84
N SER A 307 29.25 -8.82 -3.37
CA SER A 307 28.03 -9.23 -4.09
C SER A 307 27.04 -8.08 -4.22
N ALA A 308 26.86 -7.25 -3.19
CA ALA A 308 26.01 -6.07 -3.28
C ALA A 308 26.51 -5.09 -4.33
N ARG A 309 27.82 -4.79 -4.40
CA ARG A 309 28.40 -3.93 -5.46
C ARG A 309 28.17 -4.50 -6.86
N PHE A 310 28.14 -5.82 -7.00
CA PHE A 310 27.82 -6.48 -8.27
C PHE A 310 26.33 -6.39 -8.63
N ARG A 311 25.45 -6.02 -7.70
CA ARG A 311 24.00 -5.92 -7.91
C ARG A 311 23.60 -4.45 -8.10
N SER A 312 22.71 -4.19 -9.04
CA SER A 312 22.31 -2.82 -9.34
C SER A 312 21.75 -2.12 -8.09
N ARG A 313 22.27 -0.91 -7.79
CA ARG A 313 21.86 -0.13 -6.59
C ARG A 313 22.10 -0.85 -5.26
N ALA A 314 23.06 -1.77 -5.23
CA ALA A 314 23.40 -2.56 -4.06
C ALA A 314 22.24 -3.41 -3.50
N ARG A 315 21.27 -3.78 -4.34
CA ARG A 315 20.11 -4.58 -3.92
C ARG A 315 20.45 -6.07 -4.02
N LEU A 316 21.22 -6.50 -3.02
CA LEU A 316 21.70 -7.86 -2.81
C LEU A 316 20.56 -8.91 -2.91
N PRO A 317 20.83 -10.13 -3.43
CA PRO A 317 19.98 -11.29 -3.20
C PRO A 317 19.78 -11.56 -1.71
N VAL A 318 18.57 -11.31 -1.22
CA VAL A 318 18.20 -11.57 0.18
C VAL A 318 16.95 -12.42 0.25
N VAL A 319 16.91 -13.31 1.24
CA VAL A 319 15.77 -14.20 1.45
C VAL A 319 14.62 -13.46 2.12
N VAL A 320 13.40 -13.75 1.66
CA VAL A 320 12.18 -13.10 2.15
C VAL A 320 11.13 -14.10 2.59
N TRP A 321 11.22 -15.37 2.18
CA TRP A 321 10.33 -16.43 2.62
C TRP A 321 11.05 -17.78 2.60
N ARG A 322 10.63 -18.69 3.47
CA ARG A 322 11.16 -20.05 3.57
C ARG A 322 10.02 -21.05 3.67
N HIS A 323 10.09 -22.10 2.88
CA HIS A 323 9.08 -23.12 2.87
C HIS A 323 9.09 -23.91 4.20
N PRO A 324 7.95 -24.10 4.88
CA PRO A 324 7.90 -24.73 6.20
C PRO A 324 8.37 -26.20 6.18
N VAL A 325 8.10 -26.93 5.09
CA VAL A 325 8.41 -28.37 4.96
C VAL A 325 9.74 -28.65 4.24
N ASN A 326 9.87 -28.31 2.96
CA ASN A 326 11.05 -28.64 2.13
C ASN A 326 12.23 -27.67 2.31
N LYS A 327 12.05 -26.58 3.08
CA LYS A 327 13.06 -25.59 3.46
C LYS A 327 13.68 -24.77 2.31
N CYS A 328 13.22 -24.92 1.07
CA CYS A 328 13.62 -24.05 -0.02
C CYS A 328 13.23 -22.59 0.29
N ILE A 329 13.89 -21.65 -0.37
CA ILE A 329 13.73 -20.22 -0.08
C ILE A 329 13.27 -19.43 -1.30
N LEU A 330 12.56 -18.35 -1.02
CA LEU A 330 12.31 -17.27 -1.96
C LEU A 330 13.22 -16.11 -1.61
N ALA A 331 14.05 -15.72 -2.55
CA ALA A 331 14.92 -14.56 -2.48
C ALA A 331 14.52 -13.49 -3.50
N ARG A 332 14.90 -12.24 -3.23
CA ARG A 332 14.73 -11.12 -4.15
C ARG A 332 15.99 -10.28 -4.29
N SER A 333 16.16 -9.67 -5.46
CA SER A 333 17.28 -8.77 -5.75
C SER A 333 16.96 -7.77 -6.86
N SER A 334 17.94 -6.93 -7.18
CA SER A 334 18.08 -6.31 -8.51
C SER A 334 18.88 -7.20 -9.46
N GLN A 335 18.87 -6.86 -10.76
CA GLN A 335 19.75 -7.50 -11.74
C GLN A 335 21.26 -7.39 -11.38
N PRO A 336 22.07 -8.35 -11.83
CA PRO A 336 23.53 -8.28 -11.76
C PRO A 336 24.15 -7.27 -12.75
N ASN A 337 25.35 -6.79 -12.45
CA ASN A 337 26.14 -5.82 -13.23
C ASN A 337 27.18 -6.53 -14.13
N TYR A 338 26.73 -7.45 -14.98
CA TYR A 338 27.59 -8.16 -15.93
C TYR A 338 28.23 -7.25 -16.98
N GLY A 339 27.44 -6.37 -17.58
CA GLY A 339 27.84 -5.54 -18.70
C GLY A 339 28.24 -6.34 -19.95
N MET A 340 28.80 -5.62 -20.92
CA MET A 340 29.26 -6.21 -22.18
C MET A 340 30.48 -7.10 -21.98
N ALA A 341 31.41 -6.70 -21.10
CA ALA A 341 32.62 -7.44 -20.75
C ALA A 341 32.36 -8.78 -20.02
N GLY A 342 31.12 -9.02 -19.56
CA GLY A 342 30.77 -10.28 -18.91
C GLY A 342 31.39 -10.42 -17.51
N ASN A 343 31.45 -9.31 -16.77
CA ASN A 343 31.96 -9.25 -15.39
C ASN A 343 31.30 -10.32 -14.52
N ARG A 344 32.07 -10.90 -13.60
CA ARG A 344 31.61 -11.96 -12.70
C ARG A 344 31.88 -11.57 -11.26
N SER A 345 31.13 -12.16 -10.33
CA SER A 345 31.34 -11.98 -8.89
C SER A 345 31.30 -13.33 -8.21
N GLU A 346 32.46 -13.79 -7.75
CA GLU A 346 32.57 -15.04 -7.01
C GLU A 346 31.76 -15.03 -5.70
N PRO A 347 31.76 -13.94 -4.90
CA PRO A 347 30.85 -13.83 -3.75
C PRO A 347 29.37 -13.93 -4.11
N ASP A 348 28.93 -13.37 -5.24
CA ASP A 348 27.52 -13.50 -5.70
C ASP A 348 27.21 -14.95 -6.10
N ARG A 349 28.16 -15.63 -6.77
CA ARG A 349 28.05 -17.06 -7.11
C ARG A 349 27.92 -17.94 -5.86
N ILE A 350 28.78 -17.73 -4.85
CA ILE A 350 28.75 -18.46 -3.58
C ILE A 350 27.43 -18.20 -2.84
N LEU A 351 26.95 -16.95 -2.82
CA LEU A 351 25.67 -16.61 -2.21
C LEU A 351 24.49 -17.35 -2.85
N LEU A 352 24.41 -17.36 -4.19
CA LEU A 352 23.35 -18.05 -4.91
C LEU A 352 23.45 -19.58 -4.77
N ARG A 353 24.69 -20.12 -4.72
CA ARG A 353 24.92 -21.53 -4.40
C ARG A 353 24.40 -21.89 -3.01
N ALA A 354 24.63 -21.05 -2.00
CA ALA A 354 24.09 -21.27 -0.65
C ALA A 354 22.55 -21.30 -0.63
N TYR A 355 21.90 -20.50 -1.48
CA TYR A 355 20.43 -20.53 -1.61
C TYR A 355 19.92 -21.81 -2.27
N ARG A 356 20.60 -22.29 -3.31
CA ARG A 356 20.34 -23.60 -3.91
C ARG A 356 20.45 -24.71 -2.84
N ASP A 357 21.59 -24.74 -2.15
CA ASP A 357 21.97 -25.78 -1.19
C ASP A 357 21.16 -25.72 0.12
N SER A 358 20.33 -24.69 0.32
CA SER A 358 19.40 -24.62 1.45
C SER A 358 18.15 -25.50 1.30
N SER A 359 17.84 -25.93 0.06
CA SER A 359 16.71 -26.81 -0.24
C SER A 359 17.01 -28.24 0.21
N LYS A 360 15.98 -28.98 0.64
CA LYS A 360 16.14 -30.42 0.87
C LYS A 360 16.54 -31.13 -0.44
N LYS A 361 17.50 -32.04 -0.32
CA LYS A 361 17.89 -32.95 -1.41
C LYS A 361 16.71 -33.86 -1.77
N ASN A 362 16.61 -34.24 -3.04
CA ASN A 362 15.64 -35.22 -3.50
C ASN A 362 16.00 -36.64 -3.00
N SER A 363 15.18 -37.64 -3.34
CA SER A 363 15.38 -39.05 -2.96
C SER A 363 16.76 -39.62 -3.38
N ASN A 364 17.37 -39.03 -4.41
CA ASN A 364 18.67 -39.46 -4.94
C ASN A 364 19.85 -38.69 -4.29
N GLY A 365 19.59 -37.89 -3.25
CA GLY A 365 20.61 -37.10 -2.57
C GLY A 365 21.10 -35.88 -3.35
N VAL A 366 20.42 -35.50 -4.45
CA VAL A 366 20.79 -34.38 -5.31
C VAL A 366 20.00 -33.12 -4.91
N THR A 367 20.70 -32.00 -4.79
CA THR A 367 20.08 -30.70 -4.52
C THR A 367 19.32 -30.20 -5.76
N PRO A 368 18.04 -29.78 -5.63
CA PRO A 368 17.31 -29.14 -6.71
C PRO A 368 18.03 -27.90 -7.29
N PRO A 369 17.83 -27.56 -8.57
CA PRO A 369 18.42 -26.36 -9.15
C PRO A 369 17.91 -25.07 -8.49
N LEU A 370 18.69 -24.00 -8.59
CA LEU A 370 18.20 -22.66 -8.26
C LEU A 370 17.44 -22.09 -9.45
N HIS A 371 16.19 -21.67 -9.27
CA HIS A 371 15.47 -20.96 -10.31
C HIS A 371 15.66 -19.45 -10.17
N ILE A 372 16.14 -18.81 -11.23
CA ILE A 372 16.31 -17.37 -11.33
C ILE A 372 15.20 -16.84 -12.25
N ILE A 373 14.17 -16.25 -11.63
CA ILE A 373 13.00 -15.72 -12.32
C ILE A 373 13.23 -14.22 -12.57
N ASP A 374 13.59 -13.88 -13.80
CA ASP A 374 13.66 -12.51 -14.27
C ASP A 374 12.27 -12.06 -14.73
N ALA A 375 11.70 -11.07 -14.05
CA ALA A 375 10.36 -10.60 -14.36
C ALA A 375 10.23 -9.98 -15.77
N ARG A 376 11.35 -9.65 -16.43
CA ARG A 376 11.40 -8.90 -17.69
C ARG A 376 11.17 -9.81 -18.91
N LYS A 377 11.04 -9.17 -20.08
CA LYS A 377 11.19 -9.82 -21.38
C LYS A 377 12.69 -10.05 -21.69
N PRO A 378 13.07 -11.13 -22.39
CA PRO A 378 14.46 -11.37 -22.79
C PRO A 378 15.09 -10.18 -23.53
N ILE A 379 14.35 -9.50 -24.41
CA ILE A 379 14.89 -8.34 -25.15
C ILE A 379 15.29 -7.17 -24.23
N ALA A 380 14.61 -7.01 -23.09
CA ALA A 380 14.93 -5.95 -22.14
C ALA A 380 16.27 -6.22 -21.41
N THR A 381 16.70 -7.48 -21.30
CA THR A 381 17.99 -7.80 -20.67
C THR A 381 19.15 -7.46 -21.61
N LYS A 382 19.00 -7.67 -22.92
CA LYS A 382 19.97 -7.21 -23.94
C LYS A 382 20.20 -5.70 -23.86
N GLY A 383 19.13 -4.91 -23.81
CA GLY A 383 19.24 -3.44 -23.66
C GLY A 383 19.85 -3.00 -22.32
N ASN A 384 19.62 -3.74 -21.23
CA ASN A 384 20.28 -3.46 -19.95
C ASN A 384 21.76 -3.87 -19.97
N ARG A 385 22.14 -4.90 -20.72
CA ARG A 385 23.55 -5.32 -20.86
C ARG A 385 24.42 -4.24 -21.48
N LEU A 386 23.89 -3.50 -22.45
CA LEU A 386 24.53 -2.29 -23.01
C LEU A 386 24.78 -1.20 -21.96
N LYS A 387 23.98 -1.15 -20.88
CA LYS A 387 24.12 -0.20 -19.77
C LYS A 387 24.97 -0.74 -18.60
N GLY A 388 25.82 -1.74 -18.86
CA GLY A 388 26.67 -2.35 -17.82
C GLY A 388 25.94 -3.34 -16.89
N LYS A 389 24.69 -3.69 -17.18
CA LYS A 389 23.85 -4.58 -16.35
C LYS A 389 23.71 -5.96 -16.99
N GLY A 390 22.73 -6.77 -16.62
CA GLY A 390 22.53 -8.07 -17.28
C GLY A 390 21.52 -8.98 -16.62
N VAL A 391 21.77 -10.27 -16.78
CA VAL A 391 21.07 -11.42 -16.19
C VAL A 391 22.10 -12.52 -16.00
N GLU A 392 21.88 -13.34 -14.98
CA GLU A 392 22.66 -14.52 -14.66
C GLU A 392 22.76 -15.48 -15.84
N ASN A 393 23.90 -16.16 -15.97
CA ASN A 393 24.16 -17.19 -16.99
C ASN A 393 24.33 -18.55 -16.30
N SER A 394 23.65 -19.58 -16.79
CA SER A 394 23.72 -20.95 -16.26
C SER A 394 25.13 -21.56 -16.33
N GLN A 395 26.02 -21.05 -17.19
CA GLN A 395 27.43 -21.45 -17.23
C GLN A 395 28.24 -20.96 -16.03
N HIS A 396 27.81 -19.87 -15.38
CA HIS A 396 28.53 -19.24 -14.26
C HIS A 396 27.90 -19.52 -12.91
N TYR A 397 26.62 -19.86 -12.87
CA TYR A 397 25.91 -20.19 -11.64
C TYR A 397 25.58 -21.68 -11.60
N ASP A 398 26.24 -22.38 -10.68
CA ASP A 398 26.18 -23.82 -10.52
C ASP A 398 24.72 -24.33 -10.40
N ASN A 399 24.27 -25.13 -11.37
CA ASN A 399 22.93 -25.73 -11.40
C ASN A 399 21.80 -24.68 -11.22
N ALA A 400 21.82 -23.63 -12.04
CA ALA A 400 20.82 -22.57 -12.04
C ALA A 400 20.03 -22.50 -13.36
N ASN A 401 18.71 -22.35 -13.24
CA ASN A 401 17.77 -22.21 -14.36
C ASN A 401 17.26 -20.77 -14.44
N VAL A 402 17.42 -20.12 -15.60
CA VAL A 402 16.96 -18.73 -15.80
C VAL A 402 15.68 -18.70 -16.60
N GLU A 403 14.62 -18.13 -16.05
CA GLU A 403 13.30 -18.03 -16.66
C GLU A 403 12.88 -16.55 -16.84
N PHE A 404 12.28 -16.21 -17.98
CA PHE A 404 11.80 -14.85 -18.28
C PHE A 404 10.29 -14.77 -18.26
N MET A 405 9.75 -13.89 -17.42
CA MET A 405 8.30 -13.76 -17.24
C MET A 405 7.63 -12.82 -18.24
N GLY A 406 8.40 -11.95 -18.90
CA GLY A 406 7.86 -11.09 -19.95
C GLY A 406 6.96 -9.94 -19.49
N ILE A 407 7.02 -9.55 -18.21
CA ILE A 407 6.25 -8.43 -17.66
C ILE A 407 6.85 -7.10 -18.14
N ALA A 408 5.97 -6.26 -18.70
CA ALA A 408 6.35 -4.97 -19.28
C ALA A 408 6.89 -3.98 -18.22
N ASN A 409 7.47 -2.87 -18.66
CA ASN A 409 8.01 -1.84 -17.75
C ASN A 409 6.90 -0.87 -17.27
N ILE A 410 7.28 0.06 -16.40
CA ILE A 410 6.35 1.02 -15.78
C ILE A 410 5.61 1.90 -16.81
N HIS A 411 6.25 2.25 -17.93
CA HIS A 411 5.64 3.09 -18.97
C HIS A 411 4.49 2.36 -19.66
N LYS A 412 4.66 1.07 -19.99
CA LYS A 412 3.57 0.27 -20.56
C LYS A 412 2.42 0.04 -19.59
N MET A 413 2.69 -0.05 -18.29
CA MET A 413 1.63 -0.14 -17.28
C MET A 413 0.86 1.18 -17.12
N ARG A 414 1.55 2.33 -17.24
CA ARG A 414 0.92 3.65 -17.27
C ARG A 414 0.03 3.81 -18.50
N GLU A 415 0.56 3.59 -19.69
CA GLU A 415 -0.20 3.62 -20.96
C GLU A 415 -1.46 2.72 -20.90
N SER A 416 -1.32 1.53 -20.30
CA SER A 416 -2.44 0.60 -20.12
C SER A 416 -3.54 1.14 -19.21
N LEU A 417 -3.17 1.76 -18.09
CA LEU A 417 -4.15 2.39 -17.20
C LEU A 417 -4.77 3.64 -17.82
N ASP A 418 -4.00 4.46 -18.53
CA ASP A 418 -4.52 5.65 -19.21
C ASP A 418 -5.57 5.26 -20.26
N ALA A 419 -5.30 4.22 -21.04
CA ALA A 419 -6.27 3.66 -21.98
C ALA A 419 -7.51 3.08 -21.28
N LEU A 420 -7.34 2.42 -20.13
CA LEU A 420 -8.46 1.89 -19.36
C LEU A 420 -9.31 3.01 -18.75
N LYS A 421 -8.69 4.05 -18.16
CA LYS A 421 -9.36 5.25 -17.66
C LYS A 421 -10.22 5.89 -18.74
N ALA A 422 -9.66 6.03 -19.95
CA ALA A 422 -10.40 6.57 -21.09
C ALA A 422 -11.60 5.69 -21.45
N LEU A 423 -11.49 4.36 -21.37
CA LEU A 423 -12.58 3.44 -21.67
C LEU A 423 -13.69 3.41 -20.62
N VAL A 424 -13.35 3.49 -19.33
CA VAL A 424 -14.32 3.39 -18.22
C VAL A 424 -14.88 4.74 -17.78
N SER A 425 -14.53 5.81 -18.49
CA SER A 425 -15.12 7.13 -18.23
C SER A 425 -16.60 7.10 -18.64
N PRO A 426 -17.53 7.70 -17.86
CA PRO A 426 -18.97 7.55 -18.08
C PRO A 426 -19.48 7.89 -19.50
N ASN A 427 -18.88 8.85 -20.21
CA ASN A 427 -19.26 9.22 -21.59
C ASN A 427 -18.40 8.54 -22.68
N ALA A 428 -17.58 7.55 -22.35
CA ALA A 428 -16.63 6.99 -23.30
C ALA A 428 -17.21 5.92 -24.22
N VAL A 429 -18.34 5.33 -23.83
CA VAL A 429 -18.93 4.16 -24.48
C VAL A 429 -20.45 4.30 -24.45
N ASP A 430 -21.06 4.27 -25.63
CA ASP A 430 -22.53 4.27 -25.74
C ASP A 430 -23.10 2.90 -25.36
N ASP A 431 -24.36 2.89 -24.92
CA ASP A 431 -25.10 1.66 -24.69
C ASP A 431 -25.11 0.76 -25.94
N GLY A 432 -24.74 -0.50 -25.75
CA GLY A 432 -24.69 -1.48 -26.84
C GLY A 432 -23.49 -1.34 -27.78
N ASP A 433 -22.43 -0.64 -27.38
CA ASP A 433 -21.22 -0.51 -28.19
C ASP A 433 -20.60 -1.87 -28.58
N LYS A 434 -20.71 -2.18 -29.88
CA LYS A 434 -20.25 -3.44 -30.50
C LYS A 434 -18.73 -3.65 -30.40
N HIS A 435 -17.96 -2.61 -30.07
CA HIS A 435 -16.51 -2.64 -29.98
C HIS A 435 -15.98 -2.55 -28.53
N TYR A 436 -16.85 -2.49 -27.51
CA TYR A 436 -16.44 -2.38 -26.11
C TYR A 436 -15.38 -3.42 -25.71
N HIS A 437 -15.63 -4.70 -25.96
CA HIS A 437 -14.69 -5.78 -25.60
C HIS A 437 -13.36 -5.69 -26.35
N LYS A 438 -13.38 -5.25 -27.62
CA LYS A 438 -12.16 -5.02 -28.41
C LYS A 438 -11.36 -3.85 -27.86
N ARG A 439 -12.02 -2.76 -27.44
CA ARG A 439 -11.34 -1.63 -26.79
C ARG A 439 -10.77 -2.03 -25.43
N LEU A 440 -11.51 -2.80 -24.63
CA LEU A 440 -11.01 -3.35 -23.37
C LEU A 440 -9.75 -4.21 -23.60
N GLU A 441 -9.76 -5.08 -24.62
CA GLU A 441 -8.58 -5.86 -25.00
C GLU A 441 -7.39 -4.95 -25.38
N ASN A 442 -7.65 -3.87 -26.12
CA ASN A 442 -6.64 -2.91 -26.54
C ASN A 442 -5.99 -2.14 -25.39
N THR A 443 -6.68 -1.94 -24.25
CA THR A 443 -6.06 -1.39 -23.03
C THR A 443 -4.94 -2.28 -22.50
N ARG A 444 -4.99 -3.59 -22.80
CA ARG A 444 -4.09 -4.65 -22.31
C ARG A 444 -4.07 -4.82 -20.79
N TRP A 445 -4.94 -4.15 -20.03
CA TRP A 445 -4.92 -4.20 -18.57
C TRP A 445 -5.03 -5.64 -18.06
N LEU A 446 -6.07 -6.36 -18.49
CA LEU A 446 -6.30 -7.75 -18.09
C LEU A 446 -5.17 -8.69 -18.54
N LYS A 447 -4.53 -8.41 -19.68
CA LYS A 447 -3.35 -9.16 -20.14
C LYS A 447 -2.14 -8.95 -19.23
N HIS A 448 -1.97 -7.75 -18.69
CA HIS A 448 -0.92 -7.45 -17.71
C HIS A 448 -1.21 -8.13 -16.36
N ILE A 449 -2.44 -8.04 -15.84
CA ILE A 449 -2.86 -8.72 -14.61
C ILE A 449 -2.70 -10.24 -14.73
N MET A 450 -3.19 -10.84 -15.82
CA MET A 450 -3.00 -12.25 -16.14
C MET A 450 -1.52 -12.64 -16.12
N ARG A 451 -0.66 -11.82 -16.75
CA ARG A 451 0.77 -12.14 -16.80
C ARG A 451 1.39 -12.11 -15.41
N ILE A 452 1.13 -11.09 -14.60
CA ILE A 452 1.64 -10.97 -13.23
C ILE A 452 1.20 -12.18 -12.39
N LEU A 453 -0.09 -12.53 -12.43
CA LEU A 453 -0.63 -13.70 -11.72
C LEU A 453 0.02 -15.02 -12.17
N SER A 454 0.16 -15.23 -13.49
CA SER A 454 0.78 -16.45 -14.02
C SER A 454 2.24 -16.59 -13.59
N SER A 455 2.97 -15.47 -13.50
CA SER A 455 4.36 -15.45 -13.08
C SER A 455 4.51 -15.69 -11.58
N ALA A 456 3.64 -15.11 -10.75
CA ALA A 456 3.63 -15.38 -9.31
C ALA A 456 3.26 -16.84 -9.00
N ARG A 457 2.31 -17.39 -9.76
CA ARG A 457 1.98 -18.81 -9.73
C ARG A 457 3.18 -19.68 -10.06
N ARG A 458 3.95 -19.36 -11.11
CA ARG A 458 5.17 -20.11 -11.45
C ARG A 458 6.20 -20.08 -10.32
N VAL A 459 6.41 -18.92 -9.68
CA VAL A 459 7.28 -18.81 -8.49
C VAL A 459 6.82 -19.77 -7.39
N ALA A 460 5.51 -19.83 -7.13
CA ALA A 460 4.96 -20.72 -6.12
C ALA A 460 5.07 -22.21 -6.48
N GLU A 461 4.84 -22.58 -7.75
CA GLU A 461 5.01 -23.95 -8.25
C GLU A 461 6.46 -24.42 -8.06
N VAL A 462 7.46 -23.57 -8.35
CA VAL A 462 8.87 -23.95 -8.12
C VAL A 462 9.15 -24.21 -6.63
N LEU A 463 8.62 -23.36 -5.75
CA LEU A 463 8.86 -23.50 -4.30
C LEU A 463 8.13 -24.71 -3.71
N HIS A 464 6.90 -24.98 -4.14
CA HIS A 464 6.05 -26.00 -3.54
C HIS A 464 6.15 -27.36 -4.21
N GLU A 465 5.99 -27.40 -5.55
CA GLU A 465 5.96 -28.63 -6.35
C GLU A 465 7.38 -29.11 -6.69
N ASP A 466 8.21 -28.20 -7.25
CA ASP A 466 9.58 -28.55 -7.67
C ASP A 466 10.52 -28.70 -6.44
N GLY A 467 10.10 -28.20 -5.27
CA GLY A 467 10.87 -28.24 -4.02
C GLY A 467 12.17 -27.43 -4.09
N ALA A 468 12.25 -26.46 -5.00
CA ALA A 468 13.46 -25.74 -5.36
C ALA A 468 13.44 -24.28 -4.88
N SER A 469 14.62 -23.73 -4.58
CA SER A 469 14.77 -22.31 -4.23
C SER A 469 14.63 -21.40 -5.44
N VAL A 470 14.13 -20.19 -5.21
CA VAL A 470 13.88 -19.18 -6.24
C VAL A 470 14.54 -17.85 -5.89
N LEU A 471 15.26 -17.26 -6.85
CA LEU A 471 15.62 -15.84 -6.86
C LEU A 471 14.73 -15.09 -7.84
N VAL A 472 13.97 -14.11 -7.36
CA VAL A 472 13.17 -13.23 -8.23
C VAL A 472 13.83 -11.85 -8.34
N HIS A 473 14.05 -11.39 -9.56
CA HIS A 473 14.50 -10.02 -9.80
C HIS A 473 13.90 -9.41 -11.06
N CYS A 474 14.19 -8.13 -11.26
CA CYS A 474 13.90 -7.44 -12.52
C CYS A 474 15.07 -6.47 -12.78
N SER A 475 14.82 -5.27 -13.32
CA SER A 475 15.89 -4.27 -13.47
C SER A 475 16.41 -3.77 -12.11
N ASP A 476 15.59 -3.01 -11.37
CA ASP A 476 15.99 -2.42 -10.08
C ASP A 476 15.43 -3.20 -8.87
N GLY A 477 14.60 -4.23 -9.06
CA GLY A 477 14.13 -5.07 -7.96
C GLY A 477 13.06 -4.46 -7.03
N TRP A 478 12.41 -3.36 -7.44
CA TRP A 478 11.41 -2.65 -6.61
C TRP A 478 10.05 -2.42 -7.28
N ASN A 479 9.82 -2.89 -8.51
CA ASN A 479 8.52 -2.73 -9.21
C ASN A 479 7.85 -4.09 -9.45
N ARG A 480 8.33 -4.86 -10.44
CA ARG A 480 7.79 -6.19 -10.76
C ARG A 480 8.14 -7.23 -9.71
N THR A 481 9.33 -7.13 -9.13
CA THR A 481 9.81 -8.03 -8.08
C THR A 481 8.86 -8.10 -6.87
N PRO A 482 8.46 -6.98 -6.22
CA PRO A 482 7.50 -7.05 -5.10
C PRO A 482 6.14 -7.61 -5.52
N GLN A 483 5.65 -7.35 -6.75
CA GLN A 483 4.42 -7.99 -7.25
C GLN A 483 4.53 -9.52 -7.20
N LEU A 484 5.62 -10.08 -7.75
CA LEU A 484 5.80 -11.53 -7.84
C LEU A 484 6.04 -12.18 -6.47
N VAL A 485 6.94 -11.63 -5.66
CA VAL A 485 7.28 -12.25 -4.37
C VAL A 485 6.16 -12.13 -3.35
N ALA A 486 5.37 -11.05 -3.37
CA ALA A 486 4.23 -10.89 -2.48
C ALA A 486 3.06 -11.81 -2.89
N LEU A 487 2.75 -11.89 -4.18
CA LEU A 487 1.70 -12.80 -4.67
C LEU A 487 2.08 -14.27 -4.46
N ALA A 488 3.33 -14.66 -4.69
CA ALA A 488 3.78 -16.03 -4.39
C ALA A 488 3.64 -16.36 -2.89
N GLN A 489 3.96 -15.39 -2.02
CA GLN A 489 3.75 -15.53 -0.58
C GLN A 489 2.26 -15.65 -0.21
N LEU A 490 1.34 -14.91 -0.85
CA LEU A 490 -0.10 -15.10 -0.66
C LEU A 490 -0.59 -16.47 -1.15
N ILE A 491 -0.02 -16.97 -2.24
CA ILE A 491 -0.31 -18.30 -2.78
C ILE A 491 0.12 -19.39 -1.79
N LEU A 492 1.26 -19.24 -1.12
CA LEU A 492 1.89 -20.30 -0.32
C LEU A 492 1.59 -20.23 1.18
N ASP A 493 1.51 -19.03 1.75
CA ASP A 493 1.52 -18.84 3.20
C ASP A 493 0.18 -18.27 3.69
N PRO A 494 -0.62 -19.05 4.43
CA PRO A 494 -1.94 -18.66 4.88
C PRO A 494 -1.92 -17.49 5.86
N TYR A 495 -0.80 -17.24 6.55
CA TYR A 495 -0.67 -16.07 7.43
C TYR A 495 -0.95 -14.78 6.66
N TYR A 496 -0.38 -14.62 5.47
CA TYR A 496 -0.54 -13.39 4.68
C TYR A 496 -1.95 -13.19 4.10
N ARG A 497 -2.83 -14.19 4.21
CA ARG A 497 -4.23 -14.09 3.79
C ARG A 497 -5.14 -13.54 4.90
N THR A 498 -4.59 -13.31 6.09
CA THR A 498 -5.26 -12.61 7.20
C THR A 498 -5.15 -11.09 7.04
N ILE A 499 -5.99 -10.30 7.70
CA ILE A 499 -5.90 -8.82 7.70
C ILE A 499 -4.51 -8.37 8.18
N ARG A 500 -4.08 -8.90 9.34
CA ARG A 500 -2.76 -8.56 9.94
C ARG A 500 -1.62 -9.04 9.05
N GLY A 501 -1.70 -10.27 8.54
CA GLY A 501 -0.66 -10.83 7.70
C GLY A 501 -0.53 -10.11 6.36
N PHE A 502 -1.63 -9.72 5.71
CA PHE A 502 -1.58 -8.94 4.48
C PHE A 502 -0.91 -7.58 4.71
N ALA A 503 -1.27 -6.90 5.80
CA ALA A 503 -0.64 -5.65 6.16
C ALA A 503 0.87 -5.81 6.45
N VAL A 504 1.27 -6.88 7.16
CA VAL A 504 2.70 -7.25 7.30
C VAL A 504 3.38 -7.54 5.97
N LEU A 505 2.70 -8.22 5.04
CA LEU A 505 3.24 -8.51 3.72
C LEU A 505 3.51 -7.22 2.93
N VAL A 506 2.59 -6.25 3.00
CA VAL A 506 2.76 -4.94 2.36
C VAL A 506 3.90 -4.16 3.02
N GLU A 507 3.92 -4.08 4.35
CA GLU A 507 5.00 -3.41 5.07
C GLU A 507 6.38 -4.01 4.78
N LYS A 508 6.47 -5.35 4.67
CA LYS A 508 7.70 -6.05 4.29
C LYS A 508 8.03 -5.83 2.82
N GLU A 509 7.25 -6.39 1.90
CA GLU A 509 7.66 -6.54 0.50
C GLU A 509 7.62 -5.24 -0.29
N TRP A 510 6.79 -4.28 0.12
CA TRP A 510 6.61 -3.01 -0.59
C TRP A 510 7.27 -1.87 0.15
N CYS A 511 6.89 -1.64 1.41
CA CYS A 511 7.37 -0.50 2.16
C CYS A 511 8.87 -0.66 2.50
N SER A 512 9.25 -1.68 3.27
CA SER A 512 10.61 -1.83 3.78
C SER A 512 11.63 -2.11 2.67
N PHE A 513 11.22 -2.91 1.68
CA PHE A 513 12.04 -3.22 0.50
C PHE A 513 12.07 -2.11 -0.58
N GLY A 514 11.50 -0.93 -0.30
CA GLY A 514 11.76 0.29 -1.08
C GLY A 514 11.06 0.33 -2.44
N HIS A 515 9.80 -0.10 -2.51
CA HIS A 515 8.94 0.35 -3.59
C HIS A 515 8.84 1.88 -3.54
N LYS A 516 9.07 2.54 -4.67
CA LYS A 516 9.16 4.01 -4.76
C LYS A 516 7.76 4.65 -4.80
N PHE A 517 6.98 4.53 -3.72
CA PHE A 517 5.59 4.99 -3.68
C PHE A 517 5.44 6.47 -4.07
N ALA A 518 6.26 7.36 -3.51
CA ALA A 518 6.19 8.78 -3.83
C ALA A 518 6.39 9.04 -5.34
N ASP A 519 7.35 8.38 -5.99
CA ASP A 519 7.58 8.56 -7.44
C ASP A 519 6.53 7.87 -8.31
N ARG A 520 5.99 6.73 -7.86
CA ARG A 520 5.02 5.94 -8.63
C ARG A 520 3.62 6.54 -8.62
N ILE A 521 3.24 7.14 -7.49
CA ILE A 521 1.90 7.70 -7.27
C ILE A 521 1.90 9.21 -7.50
N GLY A 522 2.94 9.93 -7.07
CA GLY A 522 3.01 11.39 -7.18
C GLY A 522 2.16 12.14 -6.15
N VAL A 523 1.92 11.57 -4.98
CA VAL A 523 1.27 12.25 -3.85
C VAL A 523 2.30 13.13 -3.13
N GLY A 524 1.94 14.40 -2.86
CA GLY A 524 2.85 15.34 -2.21
C GLY A 524 4.04 15.73 -3.09
N LYS A 525 3.84 15.76 -4.42
CA LYS A 525 4.87 16.10 -5.41
C LYS A 525 4.31 17.03 -6.47
N ASP A 526 5.17 17.87 -7.03
CA ASP A 526 4.83 18.68 -8.19
C ASP A 526 4.43 17.78 -9.38
N ALA A 527 3.40 18.19 -10.13
CA ALA A 527 2.93 17.46 -11.30
C ALA A 527 4.01 17.29 -12.39
N THR A 528 4.96 18.23 -12.43
CA THR A 528 6.07 18.27 -13.38
C THR A 528 7.31 17.52 -12.89
N ASP A 529 7.38 17.11 -11.62
CA ASP A 529 8.49 16.31 -11.08
C ASP A 529 8.41 14.87 -11.56
N GLN A 530 9.38 14.48 -12.40
CA GLN A 530 9.56 13.12 -12.92
C GLN A 530 8.24 12.43 -13.34
N PRO A 531 7.39 13.05 -14.19
CA PRO A 531 6.08 12.50 -14.56
C PRO A 531 6.19 11.11 -15.21
N ASN A 532 7.34 10.84 -15.84
CA ASN A 532 7.63 9.56 -16.46
C ASN A 532 7.89 8.41 -15.47
N GLU A 533 8.08 8.68 -14.19
CA GLU A 533 8.20 7.66 -13.14
C GLU A 533 6.85 7.17 -12.60
N ARG A 534 5.75 7.89 -12.87
CA ARG A 534 4.40 7.52 -12.42
C ARG A 534 3.91 6.25 -13.08
N SER A 535 3.36 5.32 -12.30
CA SER A 535 2.90 4.01 -12.79
C SER A 535 2.09 3.24 -11.75
N PRO A 536 1.02 2.51 -12.14
CA PRO A 536 0.08 1.87 -11.23
C PRO A 536 0.53 0.49 -10.71
N VAL A 537 1.80 0.37 -10.32
CA VAL A 537 2.42 -0.93 -9.95
C VAL A 537 1.74 -1.56 -8.72
N MET A 538 1.46 -0.76 -7.69
CA MET A 538 0.74 -1.22 -6.49
C MET A 538 -0.73 -1.53 -6.79
N LEU A 539 -1.41 -0.72 -7.62
CA LEU A 539 -2.78 -0.98 -8.03
C LEU A 539 -2.89 -2.31 -8.80
N GLN A 540 -1.94 -2.62 -9.68
CA GLN A 540 -1.88 -3.92 -10.35
C GLN A 540 -1.70 -5.09 -9.36
N PHE A 541 -0.95 -4.89 -8.28
CA PHE A 541 -0.84 -5.90 -7.21
C PHE A 541 -2.17 -6.09 -6.50
N LEU A 542 -2.84 -5.00 -6.09
CA LEU A 542 -4.16 -5.08 -5.45
C LEU A 542 -5.20 -5.73 -6.36
N ASP A 543 -5.20 -5.43 -7.66
CA ASP A 543 -6.05 -6.09 -8.65
C ASP A 543 -5.75 -7.61 -8.68
N CYS A 544 -4.48 -8.02 -8.77
CA CYS A 544 -4.11 -9.43 -8.69
C CYS A 544 -4.61 -10.11 -7.40
N VAL A 545 -4.52 -9.44 -6.26
CA VAL A 545 -5.06 -9.94 -4.98
C VAL A 545 -6.58 -10.08 -5.06
N TRP A 546 -7.28 -9.07 -5.59
CA TRP A 546 -8.71 -9.12 -5.82
C TRP A 546 -9.11 -10.30 -6.72
N GLN A 547 -8.38 -10.55 -7.82
CA GLN A 547 -8.60 -11.72 -8.67
C GLN A 547 -8.51 -13.03 -7.88
N MET A 548 -7.57 -13.14 -6.92
CA MET A 548 -7.46 -14.31 -6.05
C MET A 548 -8.63 -14.39 -5.06
N THR A 549 -9.06 -13.29 -4.44
CA THR A 549 -10.22 -13.30 -3.53
C THR A 549 -11.49 -13.75 -4.23
N ARG A 550 -11.70 -13.38 -5.51
CA ARG A 550 -12.83 -13.85 -6.31
C ARG A 550 -12.74 -15.34 -6.63
N GLN A 551 -11.55 -15.84 -6.96
CA GLN A 551 -11.36 -17.26 -7.29
C GLN A 551 -11.37 -18.18 -6.05
N PHE A 552 -11.06 -17.63 -4.88
CA PHE A 552 -10.99 -18.35 -3.61
C PHE A 552 -11.77 -17.58 -2.52
N PRO A 553 -13.12 -17.55 -2.61
CA PRO A 553 -13.96 -16.64 -1.83
C PRO A 553 -13.86 -16.84 -0.31
N THR A 554 -13.42 -18.00 0.16
CA THR A 554 -13.29 -18.31 1.59
C THR A 554 -11.84 -18.24 2.09
N ALA A 555 -10.84 -18.04 1.24
CA ALA A 555 -9.44 -18.23 1.61
C ALA A 555 -8.74 -16.99 2.20
N PHE A 556 -9.40 -15.83 2.15
CA PHE A 556 -8.88 -14.55 2.63
C PHE A 556 -9.79 -13.98 3.73
N GLU A 557 -9.18 -13.52 4.82
CA GLU A 557 -9.90 -12.92 5.95
C GLU A 557 -10.47 -11.55 5.60
N PHE A 558 -9.80 -10.83 4.70
CA PHE A 558 -10.23 -9.51 4.26
C PHE A 558 -11.17 -9.60 3.05
N ASN A 559 -12.07 -8.63 2.94
CA ASN A 559 -13.01 -8.48 1.84
C ASN A 559 -12.55 -7.43 0.80
N GLU A 560 -13.38 -7.15 -0.20
CA GLU A 560 -13.09 -6.15 -1.24
C GLU A 560 -12.97 -4.73 -0.68
N LYS A 561 -13.77 -4.36 0.33
CA LYS A 561 -13.72 -3.05 0.99
C LYS A 561 -12.35 -2.79 1.63
N PHE A 562 -11.69 -3.82 2.15
CA PHE A 562 -10.32 -3.71 2.64
C PHE A 562 -9.32 -3.35 1.51
N LEU A 563 -9.43 -4.00 0.35
CA LEU A 563 -8.55 -3.70 -0.78
C LEU A 563 -8.79 -2.30 -1.35
N LEU A 564 -10.05 -1.85 -1.39
CA LEU A 564 -10.41 -0.48 -1.77
C LEU A 564 -9.87 0.55 -0.77
N HIS A 565 -9.98 0.29 0.54
CA HIS A 565 -9.38 1.15 1.58
C HIS A 565 -7.87 1.31 1.40
N VAL A 566 -7.16 0.21 1.11
CA VAL A 566 -5.71 0.28 0.81
C VAL A 566 -5.46 1.06 -0.48
N SER A 567 -6.28 0.87 -1.52
CA SER A 567 -6.18 1.60 -2.78
C SER A 567 -6.36 3.11 -2.59
N ASP A 568 -7.37 3.54 -1.86
CA ASP A 568 -7.65 4.96 -1.58
C ASP A 568 -6.57 5.59 -0.69
N ALA A 569 -6.02 4.82 0.25
CA ALA A 569 -4.90 5.27 1.08
C ALA A 569 -3.62 5.55 0.29
N LEU A 570 -3.44 4.98 -0.91
CA LEU A 570 -2.31 5.32 -1.79
C LEU A 570 -2.33 6.78 -2.22
N ILE A 571 -3.53 7.37 -2.36
CA ILE A 571 -3.75 8.67 -3.04
C ILE A 571 -4.39 9.74 -2.15
N SER A 572 -4.93 9.37 -0.99
CA SER A 572 -5.67 10.28 -0.13
C SER A 572 -4.81 11.33 0.58
N GLY A 573 -3.54 11.02 0.86
CA GLY A 573 -2.68 11.90 1.67
C GLY A 573 -3.07 11.98 3.15
N LEU A 574 -3.90 11.05 3.64
CA LEU A 574 -4.35 10.96 5.04
C LEU A 574 -3.42 10.14 5.95
N TYR A 575 -2.74 9.14 5.38
CA TYR A 575 -1.88 8.21 6.12
C TYR A 575 -0.42 8.30 5.67
N GLY A 576 0.50 7.94 6.56
CA GLY A 576 1.94 7.95 6.27
C GLY A 576 2.48 6.69 5.62
N THR A 577 1.73 5.59 5.63
CA THR A 577 2.21 4.25 5.25
C THR A 577 2.85 4.21 3.86
N PHE A 578 2.25 4.88 2.89
CA PHE A 578 2.68 4.89 1.49
C PHE A 578 3.42 6.17 1.08
N LEU A 579 3.93 6.94 2.06
CA LEU A 579 4.77 8.10 1.77
C LEU A 579 6.23 7.69 1.54
N TYR A 580 6.96 8.56 0.83
CA TYR A 580 8.38 8.42 0.49
C TYR A 580 8.73 7.19 -0.36
N ASN A 581 10.00 7.01 -0.71
CA ASN A 581 10.45 5.97 -1.64
C ASN A 581 11.22 4.81 -0.98
N SER A 582 11.57 4.92 0.29
CA SER A 582 12.37 3.92 1.01
C SER A 582 12.11 3.95 2.51
N GLU A 583 12.43 2.85 3.19
CA GLU A 583 12.45 2.82 4.66
C GLU A 583 13.35 3.91 5.22
N ARG A 584 14.56 4.10 4.63
CA ARG A 584 15.52 5.15 4.99
C ARG A 584 14.88 6.53 5.06
N GLU A 585 14.17 6.93 4.02
CA GLU A 585 13.50 8.23 3.96
C GLU A 585 12.43 8.34 5.06
N ARG A 586 11.61 7.30 5.26
CA ARG A 586 10.60 7.30 6.33
C ARG A 586 11.20 7.38 7.73
N ILE A 587 12.36 6.77 7.97
CA ILE A 587 13.12 6.90 9.22
C ILE A 587 13.58 8.34 9.42
N PHE A 588 14.22 8.89 8.40
CA PHE A 588 14.79 10.24 8.45
C PHE A 588 13.73 11.30 8.74
N GLU A 589 12.56 11.13 8.12
CA GLU A 589 11.42 12.04 8.24
C GLU A 589 10.52 11.75 9.45
N LYS A 590 10.86 10.71 10.23
CA LYS A 590 10.14 10.25 11.42
C LYS A 590 8.64 10.01 11.14
N VAL A 591 8.34 9.40 9.99
CA VAL A 591 6.96 9.23 9.51
C VAL A 591 6.08 8.52 10.53
N TRP A 592 6.59 7.46 11.17
CA TRP A 592 5.87 6.71 12.20
C TRP A 592 5.54 7.53 13.45
N GLU A 593 6.27 8.62 13.73
CA GLU A 593 5.98 9.51 14.88
C GLU A 593 5.02 10.62 14.50
N ARG A 594 4.97 10.98 13.22
CA ARG A 594 4.32 12.20 12.74
C ARG A 594 3.06 11.95 11.90
N THR A 595 2.72 10.70 11.61
CA THR A 595 1.56 10.34 10.79
C THR A 595 0.86 9.10 11.35
N GLU A 596 -0.40 8.89 10.98
CA GLU A 596 -1.12 7.65 11.28
C GLU A 596 -0.85 6.58 10.20
N SER A 597 -0.78 5.32 10.62
CA SER A 597 -0.69 4.18 9.70
C SER A 597 -2.08 3.85 9.14
N VAL A 598 -2.14 3.49 7.85
CA VAL A 598 -3.38 3.03 7.18
C VAL A 598 -4.00 1.81 7.86
N TRP A 599 -3.18 1.03 8.58
CA TRP A 599 -3.62 -0.18 9.28
C TRP A 599 -4.32 0.14 10.60
N THR A 600 -4.00 1.27 11.25
CA THR A 600 -4.57 1.63 12.56
C THR A 600 -6.11 1.58 12.56
N PRO A 601 -6.83 2.30 11.68
CA PRO A 601 -8.29 2.27 11.69
C PRO A 601 -8.87 0.87 11.37
N VAL A 602 -8.18 0.08 10.54
CA VAL A 602 -8.60 -1.29 10.23
C VAL A 602 -8.45 -2.21 11.44
N LEU A 603 -7.37 -2.07 12.21
CA LEU A 603 -7.12 -2.89 13.39
C LEU A 603 -8.00 -2.49 14.57
N GLU A 604 -8.33 -1.20 14.70
CA GLU A 604 -9.26 -0.70 15.72
C GLU A 604 -10.70 -1.16 15.45
N ASN A 605 -11.12 -1.24 14.18
CA ASN A 605 -12.43 -1.72 13.78
C ASN A 605 -12.36 -2.66 12.56
N PRO A 606 -12.01 -3.94 12.76
CA PRO A 606 -11.83 -4.88 11.65
C PRO A 606 -13.16 -5.38 11.03
N GLY A 607 -14.30 -5.18 11.71
CA GLY A 607 -15.60 -5.72 11.31
C GLY A 607 -15.98 -5.44 9.85
N PRO A 608 -15.97 -4.18 9.39
CA PRO A 608 -16.33 -3.82 8.01
C PRO A 608 -15.38 -4.37 6.93
N TYR A 609 -14.17 -4.76 7.32
CA TYR A 609 -13.11 -5.24 6.43
C TYR A 609 -13.03 -6.76 6.37
N ARG A 610 -13.77 -7.46 7.23
CA ARG A 610 -13.74 -8.91 7.34
C ARG A 610 -14.65 -9.57 6.31
N ASN A 611 -14.15 -10.65 5.72
CA ASN A 611 -14.91 -11.57 4.90
C ASN A 611 -15.69 -12.54 5.81
N PRO A 612 -17.03 -12.51 5.81
CA PRO A 612 -17.85 -13.36 6.69
C PRO A 612 -17.74 -14.85 6.34
N THR A 613 -17.31 -15.19 5.13
CA THR A 613 -17.15 -16.57 4.66
C THR A 613 -15.72 -17.10 4.83
N PHE A 614 -14.82 -16.33 5.46
CA PHE A 614 -13.44 -16.73 5.65
C PHE A 614 -13.33 -18.06 6.40
N ARG A 615 -12.53 -18.97 5.84
CA ARG A 615 -12.15 -20.25 6.43
C ARG A 615 -10.64 -20.38 6.32
N ALA A 616 -9.97 -20.42 7.47
CA ALA A 616 -8.53 -20.62 7.52
C ALA A 616 -8.17 -21.93 6.79
N THR A 617 -7.23 -21.84 5.85
CA THR A 617 -6.83 -22.97 5.01
C THR A 617 -5.33 -22.94 4.77
N ASN A 618 -4.66 -24.07 4.99
CA ASN A 618 -3.23 -24.22 4.73
C ASN A 618 -2.94 -24.65 3.28
N HIS A 619 -3.97 -24.79 2.44
CA HIS A 619 -3.78 -25.16 1.04
C HIS A 619 -3.05 -24.07 0.26
N VAL A 620 -2.23 -24.49 -0.70
CA VAL A 620 -1.64 -23.61 -1.70
C VAL A 620 -2.73 -23.18 -2.68
N LEU A 621 -2.84 -21.88 -2.94
CA LEU A 621 -3.85 -21.33 -3.83
C LEU A 621 -3.30 -21.19 -5.24
N TYR A 622 -3.76 -22.00 -6.19
CA TYR A 622 -3.31 -21.94 -7.58
C TYR A 622 -4.27 -21.12 -8.47
N PRO A 623 -4.15 -19.78 -8.54
CA PRO A 623 -5.05 -18.97 -9.34
C PRO A 623 -5.00 -19.38 -10.82
N ARG A 624 -6.14 -19.33 -11.48
CA ARG A 624 -6.27 -19.52 -12.92
C ARG A 624 -5.95 -18.20 -13.61
N ALA A 625 -4.71 -18.07 -14.06
CA ALA A 625 -4.18 -16.90 -14.74
C ALA A 625 -4.38 -16.99 -16.27
N ASN A 626 -5.64 -16.88 -16.72
CA ASN A 626 -5.99 -16.81 -18.14
C ASN A 626 -7.11 -15.79 -18.37
N LEU A 627 -7.28 -15.32 -19.60
CA LEU A 627 -8.27 -14.28 -19.94
C LEU A 627 -9.73 -14.73 -19.79
N LYS A 628 -10.03 -16.04 -19.65
CA LYS A 628 -11.38 -16.52 -19.31
C LYS A 628 -11.72 -16.33 -17.83
N ARG A 629 -10.70 -16.20 -16.98
CA ARG A 629 -10.83 -16.15 -15.52
C ARG A 629 -10.41 -14.81 -14.94
N VAL A 630 -9.53 -14.06 -15.59
CA VAL A 630 -9.16 -12.69 -15.19
C VAL A 630 -10.19 -11.73 -15.79
N VAL A 631 -10.85 -10.97 -14.93
CA VAL A 631 -11.94 -10.04 -15.31
C VAL A 631 -11.65 -8.65 -14.78
N LEU A 632 -12.38 -7.64 -15.25
CA LEU A 632 -12.21 -6.26 -14.78
C LEU A 632 -12.66 -6.14 -13.32
N TRP A 633 -11.91 -5.36 -12.52
CA TRP A 633 -12.27 -5.10 -11.13
C TRP A 633 -13.32 -4.00 -11.06
N ASP A 634 -14.56 -4.42 -11.22
CA ASP A 634 -15.74 -3.57 -11.32
C ASP A 634 -15.85 -2.52 -10.21
N ALA A 635 -15.76 -2.93 -8.94
CA ALA A 635 -15.85 -2.01 -7.80
C ALA A 635 -14.65 -1.06 -7.63
N MET A 636 -13.62 -1.20 -8.48
CA MET A 636 -12.51 -0.23 -8.55
C MET A 636 -12.65 0.68 -9.77
N PHE A 637 -12.92 0.11 -10.95
CA PHE A 637 -12.88 0.85 -12.22
C PHE A 637 -14.21 1.53 -12.59
N PHE A 638 -15.34 1.05 -12.07
CA PHE A 638 -16.68 1.64 -12.28
C PHE A 638 -17.30 2.22 -11.00
N ARG A 639 -16.51 2.40 -9.93
CA ARG A 639 -17.01 2.87 -8.63
C ARG A 639 -17.56 4.30 -8.62
N TRP A 640 -17.30 5.04 -9.70
CA TRP A 640 -17.78 6.40 -9.91
C TRP A 640 -18.76 6.50 -11.07
N ASP A 641 -19.13 5.35 -11.63
CA ASP A 641 -20.13 5.28 -12.68
C ASP A 641 -21.51 5.65 -12.08
N PRO A 642 -22.17 6.71 -12.59
CA PRO A 642 -23.49 7.12 -12.13
C PRO A 642 -24.51 5.98 -12.19
N GLU A 643 -24.43 5.10 -13.19
CA GLU A 643 -25.38 3.99 -13.37
C GLU A 643 -25.25 2.91 -12.29
N ARG A 644 -24.13 2.91 -11.55
CA ARG A 644 -23.91 2.01 -10.42
C ARG A 644 -24.26 2.63 -9.08
N HIS A 645 -24.70 3.89 -9.06
CA HIS A 645 -25.09 4.56 -7.82
C HIS A 645 -26.47 4.05 -7.37
N PRO A 646 -26.65 3.54 -6.13
CA PRO A 646 -27.93 3.02 -5.65
C PRO A 646 -29.09 4.01 -5.84
N ASP A 647 -28.89 5.28 -5.47
CA ASP A 647 -29.92 6.33 -5.65
C ASP A 647 -30.26 6.60 -7.13
N TYR A 648 -29.35 6.35 -8.08
CA TYR A 648 -29.65 6.49 -9.51
C TYR A 648 -30.54 5.33 -9.97
N MET A 649 -30.20 4.10 -9.57
CA MET A 649 -31.02 2.92 -9.87
C MET A 649 -32.43 3.03 -9.29
N GLU A 650 -32.57 3.47 -8.03
CA GLU A 650 -33.88 3.69 -7.40
C GLU A 650 -34.70 4.78 -8.08
N ASN A 651 -34.06 5.82 -8.63
CA ASN A 651 -34.75 6.86 -9.39
C ASN A 651 -35.23 6.36 -10.76
N MET A 652 -34.44 5.51 -11.45
CA MET A 652 -34.90 4.86 -12.69
C MET A 652 -36.14 3.99 -12.43
N ASP A 653 -36.11 3.20 -11.36
CA ASP A 653 -37.23 2.32 -10.99
C ASP A 653 -38.52 3.08 -10.65
N ARG A 654 -38.44 4.35 -10.22
CA ARG A 654 -39.61 5.21 -9.98
C ARG A 654 -40.13 5.92 -11.23
N SER A 655 -39.34 5.94 -12.29
CA SER A 655 -39.64 6.60 -13.57
C SER A 655 -40.17 5.64 -14.65
N MET A 656 -40.09 4.33 -14.40
CA MET A 656 -40.81 3.27 -15.11
C MET A 656 -42.08 2.91 -14.34
#